data_AF-A0A847Z0B8-F1
#
_entry.id   AF-A0A847Z0B8-F1
#
_cell.length_a   1.000
_cell.length_b   1.000
_cell.length_c   1.000
_cell.angle_alpha   90.00
_cell.angle_beta   90.00
_cell.angle_gamma   90.00
#
_symmetry.space_group_name_H-M   'P 1'
#
loop_
_entity.id
_entity.type
_entity.pdbx_description
1 polymer ?
#
loop_
_entity_poly.entity_id
_entity_poly.type
_entity_poly.pdbx_seq_one_letter_code
_entity_poly.pdbx_strand_id
1 'polypeptide(L)'
;MAKMLNQKINYWLVLALVFLSVFLFIKIAGAVAPGEVVINEIAWMGTASSSADEWIEIYNKSASAVDLTGWQMKAKDGTPSIDLAGQIEPGGYFLLERTDDNSAPGVAADQIYSGDLSNSGEELRLLDSNQVVIDEVLAGSGWSAGDNTTKLTMERKIDLSWGNSLMAGGTPKALNGSPGDQQDKEEPTTYSTDSVINELMPNPSESDDYEWIELYNNGATVVDLANWQIADNSKVFIINATGTFTTIIEARGFLVIPKVVSGISLNNTGGEGVTLKNPDGVMVSQTSYSESALDDYVWAREEGGDYKWSTTATEGQKNIITAPVENIGGSSGGGGSGGTSQTEEKKSAGSSFKDKIIITEIMPNPFGIDGGKNEWIEIYNTSTEPVILDDWKIKDNFSFYIFKNKRVEPKNFLVLGREETGLVLNNEGGEALELIDKNGGLVAKASYKVKAPEGLSFGWCGRSFEWLDTPTEGAENKCPVENDKPAAYFEVNKYQVVLGEMIMMDAEESYDTDGKIIKYIWEFSDEVMASQEKNKIFETNAPIIGIRFLKTGINKVTLKVVDDLGGEDIFKQEIEVQPDKNKPDYENIFINELMPNPKGLDSGNEWIELYNNGSGEVDLIGCSLAMNKGKTYKITNLVLPAKGYAVLSDKITKIVLLNSEGDLKLIDPEGKTIREINYSKVLEGWSYARDEEKGNSWEWTNKPTLKEKNIIAGQVVGSKAVRTSSAGDGQAIRIVGKVIVEPGLLGKNIFYIQEEGGRGAQIYSYYKDFPNLAMGDKVEVVGVVGDYQGERRIKTKSRNDIKVLSNGEMVAPTEVQVEDVGEDNEGAMVKITGQLTEIKGASWWLDDGTGELKVYLKQNANINKGQIEVGDTLEVSGVVSQYQDEYRLLPRYPEDIKVVGKVLGAETEGDKTEKENSDILKYLLAVAVAVILVLITYIKKNSGSKKNF
;
A
#
# COMPACT_ATOMS: atom_id res chain seq x y z
N MET A 1 -54.12 43.42 49.29
CA MET A 1 -52.79 44.08 49.29
C MET A 1 -51.60 43.12 49.41
N ALA A 2 -51.70 41.98 50.12
CA ALA A 2 -50.56 41.07 50.28
C ALA A 2 -50.15 40.25 49.03
N LYS A 3 -51.06 40.01 48.06
CA LYS A 3 -50.72 39.27 46.82
C LYS A 3 -49.97 40.08 45.75
N MET A 4 -49.98 41.42 45.83
CA MET A 4 -49.22 42.26 44.89
C MET A 4 -47.77 42.53 45.33
N LEU A 5 -47.41 42.21 46.57
CA LEU A 5 -46.05 42.42 47.08
C LEU A 5 -45.11 41.25 46.75
N ASN A 6 -45.62 40.01 46.71
CA ASN A 6 -44.81 38.82 46.40
C ASN A 6 -44.45 38.67 44.90
N GLN A 7 -45.21 39.30 44.00
CA GLN A 7 -44.92 39.21 42.57
C GLN A 7 -43.82 40.19 42.13
N LYS A 8 -43.61 41.29 42.86
CA LYS A 8 -42.53 42.25 42.56
C LYS A 8 -41.16 41.84 43.12
N ILE A 9 -41.11 41.07 44.20
CA ILE A 9 -39.85 40.59 44.81
C ILE A 9 -39.18 39.52 43.93
N ASN A 10 -39.97 38.65 43.27
CA ASN A 10 -39.42 37.64 42.35
C ASN A 10 -38.91 38.24 41.02
N TYR A 11 -39.48 39.36 40.54
CA TYR A 11 -38.94 40.02 39.35
C TYR A 11 -37.61 40.71 39.61
N TRP A 12 -37.40 41.29 40.79
CA TRP A 12 -36.12 41.92 41.15
C TRP A 12 -35.02 40.91 41.49
N LEU A 13 -35.35 39.74 42.04
CA LEU A 13 -34.38 38.65 42.25
C LEU A 13 -33.95 37.99 40.94
N VAL A 14 -34.87 37.80 39.99
CA VAL A 14 -34.55 37.26 38.66
C VAL A 14 -33.80 38.29 37.80
N LEU A 15 -34.13 39.59 37.87
CA LEU A 15 -33.35 40.63 37.19
C LEU A 15 -31.96 40.83 37.82
N ALA A 16 -31.81 40.69 39.14
CA ALA A 16 -30.51 40.74 39.80
C ALA A 16 -29.64 39.53 39.46
N LEU A 17 -30.23 38.32 39.34
CA LEU A 17 -29.51 37.11 38.90
C LEU A 17 -29.15 37.15 37.41
N VAL A 18 -29.98 37.77 36.56
CA VAL A 18 -29.67 38.01 35.14
C VAL A 18 -28.63 39.12 34.97
N PHE A 19 -28.61 40.15 35.83
CA PHE A 19 -27.52 41.14 35.82
C PHE A 19 -26.21 40.61 36.42
N LEU A 20 -26.27 39.64 37.36
CA LEU A 20 -25.08 38.97 37.90
C LEU A 20 -24.53 37.90 36.93
N SER A 21 -25.36 37.32 36.06
CA SER A 21 -24.94 36.38 35.01
C SER A 21 -24.49 37.04 33.71
N VAL A 22 -24.82 38.32 33.49
CA VAL A 22 -24.36 39.11 32.32
C VAL A 22 -23.03 39.83 32.57
N PHE A 23 -22.49 39.78 33.79
CA PHE A 23 -21.16 40.32 34.13
C PHE A 23 -20.08 39.28 34.41
N LEU A 24 -20.33 37.99 34.15
CA LEU A 24 -19.39 36.91 34.46
C LEU A 24 -18.95 36.08 33.24
N PHE A 25 -18.82 36.67 32.06
CA PHE A 25 -18.03 36.11 30.95
C PHE A 25 -17.41 37.24 30.12
N ILE A 26 -16.71 38.16 30.77
CA ILE A 26 -15.54 38.74 30.10
C ILE A 26 -14.52 37.59 30.13
N LYS A 27 -14.27 36.94 28.98
CA LYS A 27 -13.01 36.21 28.82
C LYS A 27 -11.92 37.26 29.00
N ILE A 28 -11.41 37.38 30.21
CA ILE A 28 -10.12 38.00 30.44
C ILE A 28 -9.18 37.11 29.66
N ALA A 29 -8.57 37.61 28.59
CA ALA A 29 -7.43 36.95 27.97
C ALA A 29 -6.48 36.62 29.12
N GLY A 30 -6.31 35.34 29.43
CA GLY A 30 -5.46 34.91 30.53
C GLY A 30 -4.08 35.50 30.26
N ALA A 31 -3.51 36.20 31.25
CA ALA A 31 -2.13 36.63 31.15
C ALA A 31 -1.27 35.37 30.93
N VAL A 32 -0.45 35.37 29.88
CA VAL A 32 0.48 34.27 29.61
C VAL A 32 1.37 34.11 30.83
N ALA A 33 1.42 32.91 31.40
CA ALA A 33 2.24 32.67 32.57
C ALA A 33 3.73 32.61 32.16
N PRO A 34 4.67 33.06 33.02
CA PRO A 34 6.09 32.90 32.75
C PRO A 34 6.46 31.45 32.40
N GLY A 35 7.21 31.25 31.32
CA GLY A 35 7.63 29.94 30.82
C GLY A 35 6.62 29.19 29.91
N GLU A 36 5.45 29.79 29.64
CA GLU A 36 4.49 29.27 28.64
C GLU A 36 4.84 29.68 27.20
N VAL A 37 5.51 30.82 27.03
CA VAL A 37 6.18 31.21 25.79
C VAL A 37 7.65 31.38 26.12
N VAL A 38 8.54 30.77 25.35
CA VAL A 38 9.97 30.70 25.68
C VAL A 38 10.82 31.13 24.51
N ILE A 39 11.99 31.69 24.81
CA ILE A 39 13.07 31.87 23.84
C ILE A 39 13.61 30.47 23.56
N ASN A 40 13.45 29.97 22.33
CA ASN A 40 13.63 28.57 21.99
C ASN A 40 15.03 28.26 21.44
N GLU A 41 15.50 29.08 20.51
CA GLU A 41 16.75 28.86 19.80
C GLU A 41 17.38 30.20 19.37
N ILE A 42 18.71 30.29 19.40
CA ILE A 42 19.45 31.53 19.13
C ILE A 42 20.70 31.21 18.29
N ALA A 43 20.79 31.80 17.10
CA ALA A 43 21.99 31.80 16.27
C ALA A 43 22.84 33.06 16.52
N TRP A 44 23.39 33.17 17.72
CA TRP A 44 24.11 34.37 18.18
C TRP A 44 25.42 34.67 17.43
N MET A 45 25.92 33.72 16.65
CA MET A 45 27.21 33.80 15.94
C MET A 45 27.08 34.12 14.44
N GLY A 46 25.86 34.22 13.94
CA GLY A 46 25.55 34.25 12.51
C GLY A 46 25.90 32.96 11.76
N THR A 47 25.97 33.03 10.43
CA THR A 47 26.30 31.89 9.58
C THR A 47 27.79 31.85 9.24
N ALA A 48 28.21 30.86 8.45
CA ALA A 48 29.53 30.86 7.82
C ALA A 48 29.70 31.98 6.77
N SER A 49 28.60 32.46 6.20
CA SER A 49 28.59 33.49 5.17
C SER A 49 28.71 34.90 5.77
N SER A 50 28.07 35.14 6.90
CA SER A 50 28.08 36.46 7.54
C SER A 50 27.80 36.35 9.03
N SER A 51 28.54 37.15 9.80
CA SER A 51 28.32 37.32 11.25
C SER A 51 27.12 38.21 11.57
N ALA A 52 26.52 38.85 10.57
CA ALA A 52 25.29 39.61 10.74
C ALA A 52 24.03 38.75 10.61
N ASP A 53 24.17 37.49 10.19
CA ASP A 53 23.08 36.53 9.92
C ASP A 53 22.56 35.91 11.23
N GLU A 54 22.30 36.74 12.22
CA GLU A 54 21.85 36.34 13.55
C GLU A 54 20.32 36.23 13.58
N TRP A 55 19.81 35.28 14.35
CA TRP A 55 18.38 35.12 14.52
C TRP A 55 18.01 34.57 15.90
N ILE A 56 16.76 34.82 16.30
CA ILE A 56 16.18 34.43 17.59
C ILE A 56 14.83 33.79 17.32
N GLU A 57 14.56 32.63 17.90
CA GLU A 57 13.28 31.96 17.81
C GLU A 57 12.54 31.97 19.16
N ILE A 58 11.22 32.16 19.09
CA ILE A 58 10.31 32.06 20.22
C ILE A 58 9.35 30.89 20.00
N TYR A 59 9.10 30.07 21.02
CA TYR A 59 8.19 28.92 20.97
C TYR A 59 7.02 29.08 21.94
N ASN A 60 5.81 28.82 21.47
CA ASN A 60 4.60 28.83 22.30
C ASN A 60 4.28 27.42 22.83
N LYS A 61 4.57 27.18 24.11
CA LYS A 61 4.25 25.93 24.83
C LYS A 61 2.83 25.90 25.38
N SER A 62 2.13 27.03 25.37
CA SER A 62 0.78 27.10 25.93
C SER A 62 -0.22 26.37 25.02
N ALA A 63 -1.37 26.00 25.59
CA ALA A 63 -2.46 25.39 24.84
C ALA A 63 -3.28 26.39 24.00
N SER A 64 -2.90 27.67 23.99
CA SER A 64 -3.64 28.76 23.34
C SER A 64 -2.73 29.60 22.43
N ALA A 65 -3.27 30.15 21.36
CA ALA A 65 -2.52 31.10 20.55
C ALA A 65 -2.17 32.35 21.37
N VAL A 66 -0.97 32.89 21.16
CA VAL A 66 -0.46 34.06 21.87
C VAL A 66 -0.24 35.19 20.87
N ASP A 67 -0.94 36.30 21.07
CA ASP A 67 -0.70 37.55 20.36
C ASP A 67 0.51 38.27 21.01
N LEU A 68 1.57 38.45 20.22
CA LEU A 68 2.80 39.14 20.62
C LEU A 68 2.68 40.65 20.45
N THR A 69 1.56 41.19 19.96
CA THR A 69 1.42 42.64 19.74
C THR A 69 1.68 43.42 21.04
N GLY A 70 2.74 44.23 21.03
CA GLY A 70 3.17 45.03 22.18
C GLY A 70 4.09 44.31 23.16
N TRP A 71 4.42 43.03 22.91
CA TRP A 71 5.52 42.34 23.59
C TRP A 71 6.86 42.89 23.12
N GLN A 72 7.91 42.68 23.92
CA GLN A 72 9.26 43.14 23.59
C GLN A 72 10.32 42.06 23.86
N MET A 73 11.26 41.91 22.93
CA MET A 73 12.53 41.22 23.18
C MET A 73 13.59 42.27 23.47
N LYS A 74 14.21 42.22 24.65
CA LYS A 74 15.11 43.28 25.09
C LYS A 74 16.41 42.72 25.68
N ALA A 75 17.53 43.15 25.11
CA ALA A 75 18.85 42.99 25.69
C ALA A 75 19.07 43.97 26.85
N LYS A 76 19.81 43.54 27.86
CA LYS A 76 20.09 44.32 29.06
C LYS A 76 20.96 45.55 28.80
N ASP A 77 21.88 45.47 27.85
CA ASP A 77 22.74 46.59 27.45
C ASP A 77 21.98 47.64 26.59
N GLY A 78 20.77 47.30 26.16
CA GLY A 78 19.84 48.15 25.43
C GLY A 78 19.72 47.83 23.93
N THR A 79 20.51 46.92 23.37
CA THR A 79 20.42 46.53 21.95
C THR A 79 20.72 45.02 21.78
N PRO A 80 19.84 44.22 21.14
CA PRO A 80 18.61 44.60 20.47
C PRO A 80 17.46 44.93 21.44
N SER A 81 16.58 45.84 21.00
CA SER A 81 15.29 46.13 21.64
C SER A 81 14.22 46.04 20.55
N ILE A 82 13.51 44.93 20.51
CA ILE A 82 12.62 44.53 19.42
C ILE A 82 11.19 44.61 19.92
N ASP A 83 10.37 45.45 19.29
CA ASP A 83 8.92 45.43 19.49
C ASP A 83 8.33 44.29 18.65
N LEU A 84 7.70 43.31 19.29
CA LEU A 84 7.13 42.15 18.63
C LEU A 84 5.71 42.43 18.16
N ALA A 85 5.35 41.88 17.01
CA ALA A 85 3.99 41.91 16.49
C ALA A 85 3.69 40.64 15.69
N GLY A 86 2.48 40.12 15.84
CA GLY A 86 2.06 38.86 15.23
C GLY A 86 1.52 37.89 16.27
N GLN A 87 1.22 36.67 15.82
CA GLN A 87 0.59 35.65 16.65
C GLN A 87 1.37 34.35 16.53
N ILE A 88 1.57 33.67 17.66
CA ILE A 88 2.13 32.32 17.70
C ILE A 88 1.03 31.34 18.09
N GLU A 89 0.71 30.38 17.22
CA GLU A 89 -0.25 29.30 17.53
C GLU A 89 0.28 28.34 18.62
N PRO A 90 -0.58 27.55 19.28
CA PRO A 90 -0.13 26.52 20.24
C PRO A 90 0.87 25.55 19.58
N GLY A 91 2.05 25.39 20.18
CA GLY A 91 3.12 24.58 19.60
C GLY A 91 3.76 25.17 18.34
N GLY A 92 3.49 26.44 18.03
CA GLY A 92 4.11 27.18 16.93
C GLY A 92 5.40 27.90 17.33
N TYR A 93 6.16 28.31 16.32
CA TYR A 93 7.42 29.05 16.42
C TYR A 93 7.27 30.45 15.82
N PHE A 94 8.05 31.41 16.30
CA PHE A 94 8.12 32.77 15.78
C PHE A 94 9.59 33.16 15.59
N LEU A 95 9.99 33.32 14.33
CA LEU A 95 11.37 33.53 13.93
C LEU A 95 11.67 35.01 13.70
N LEU A 96 12.69 35.51 14.40
CA LEU A 96 13.23 36.86 14.27
C LEU A 96 14.56 36.81 13.55
N GLU A 97 14.67 37.43 12.37
CA GLU A 97 15.93 37.52 11.63
C GLU A 97 16.49 38.94 11.63
N ARG A 98 17.81 39.04 11.75
CA ARG A 98 18.49 40.33 11.82
C ARG A 98 18.67 40.90 10.41
N THR A 99 18.32 42.17 10.25
CA THR A 99 18.53 43.04 9.07
C THR A 99 17.84 42.64 7.77
N ASP A 100 17.76 41.36 7.43
CA ASP A 100 17.06 40.82 6.27
C ASP A 100 16.64 39.36 6.49
N ASP A 101 15.88 38.83 5.53
CA ASP A 101 15.25 37.50 5.54
C ASP A 101 16.19 36.39 5.00
N ASN A 102 17.50 36.53 5.21
CA ASN A 102 18.50 35.55 4.79
C ASN A 102 19.40 35.06 5.94
N SER A 103 19.11 35.46 7.18
CA SER A 103 19.88 35.06 8.37
C SER A 103 19.69 33.57 8.68
N ALA A 104 18.48 33.04 8.44
CA ALA A 104 18.15 31.62 8.45
C ALA A 104 17.91 31.15 7.01
N PRO A 105 18.92 30.66 6.29
CA PRO A 105 18.78 30.34 4.86
C PRO A 105 17.61 29.40 4.58
N GLY A 106 16.70 29.83 3.70
CA GLY A 106 15.57 29.02 3.24
C GLY A 106 14.40 28.91 4.23
N VAL A 107 14.42 29.64 5.35
CA VAL A 107 13.27 29.79 6.25
C VAL A 107 12.90 31.27 6.29
N ALA A 108 11.63 31.59 6.05
CA ALA A 108 11.19 32.98 6.11
C ALA A 108 10.96 33.42 7.57
N ALA A 109 11.51 34.57 7.93
CA ALA A 109 11.27 35.26 9.19
C ALA A 109 9.80 35.64 9.34
N ASP A 110 9.30 35.58 10.57
CA ASP A 110 8.02 36.20 10.91
C ASP A 110 8.18 37.70 11.13
N GLN A 111 9.37 38.13 11.57
CA GLN A 111 9.69 39.55 11.73
C GLN A 111 11.19 39.82 11.57
N ILE A 112 11.52 40.88 10.84
CA ILE A 112 12.91 41.38 10.72
C ILE A 112 13.21 42.38 11.83
N TYR A 113 14.37 42.26 12.48
CA TYR A 113 14.82 43.17 13.53
C TYR A 113 16.19 43.80 13.24
N SER A 114 16.62 44.73 14.10
CA SER A 114 17.95 45.35 14.05
C SER A 114 18.57 45.42 15.45
N GLY A 115 19.91 45.43 15.51
CA GLY A 115 20.70 45.28 16.75
C GLY A 115 21.43 43.94 16.77
N ASP A 116 22.69 43.93 17.22
CA ASP A 116 23.59 42.76 17.21
C ASP A 116 23.51 41.96 18.50
N LEU A 117 23.75 40.66 18.40
CA LEU A 117 23.98 39.82 19.56
C LEU A 117 25.49 39.77 19.83
N SER A 118 25.89 40.09 21.05
CA SER A 118 27.32 40.01 21.42
C SER A 118 27.80 38.55 21.40
N ASN A 119 28.84 38.25 20.62
CA ASN A 119 29.53 36.96 20.65
C ASN A 119 30.14 36.63 22.03
N SER A 120 30.28 37.62 22.93
CA SER A 120 30.75 37.42 24.31
C SER A 120 29.62 37.10 25.29
N GLY A 121 28.38 36.92 24.80
CA GLY A 121 27.18 36.67 25.59
C GLY A 121 26.27 37.88 25.70
N GLU A 122 24.96 37.62 25.85
CA GLU A 122 23.90 38.63 25.96
C GLU A 122 22.88 38.26 27.05
N GLU A 123 22.32 39.26 27.76
CA GLU A 123 21.17 39.02 28.65
C GLU A 123 19.87 39.45 27.97
N LEU A 124 19.10 38.48 27.46
CA LEU A 124 17.85 38.72 26.73
C LEU A 124 16.63 38.48 27.62
N ARG A 125 15.62 39.33 27.50
CA ARG A 125 14.31 39.17 28.16
C ARG A 125 13.18 39.28 27.17
N LEU A 126 12.28 38.30 27.21
CA LEU A 126 10.98 38.35 26.56
C LEU A 126 9.96 38.93 27.54
N LEU A 127 9.40 40.09 27.19
CA LEU A 127 8.46 40.86 28.00
C LEU A 127 7.09 40.87 27.34
N ASP A 128 6.02 40.68 28.11
CA ASP A 128 4.66 40.83 27.60
C ASP A 128 4.27 42.30 27.39
N SER A 129 3.04 42.53 26.90
CA SER A 129 2.48 43.87 26.70
C SER A 129 2.34 44.71 28.00
N ASN A 130 2.40 44.07 29.18
CA ASN A 130 2.39 44.73 30.48
C ASN A 130 3.80 44.88 31.08
N GLN A 131 4.86 44.57 30.32
CA GLN A 131 6.27 44.61 30.73
C GLN A 131 6.61 43.56 31.82
N VAL A 132 5.85 42.48 31.89
CA VAL A 132 6.16 41.31 32.74
C VAL A 132 7.13 40.40 31.99
N VAL A 133 8.17 39.92 32.67
CA VAL A 133 9.12 38.96 32.09
C VAL A 133 8.44 37.60 31.95
N ILE A 134 8.36 37.12 30.71
CA ILE A 134 7.80 35.82 30.34
C ILE A 134 8.89 34.76 30.27
N ASP A 135 10.05 35.12 29.71
CA ASP A 135 11.26 34.27 29.69
C ASP A 135 12.52 35.13 29.65
N GLU A 136 13.65 34.57 30.08
CA GLU A 136 14.95 35.24 30.01
C GLU A 136 16.12 34.28 29.70
N VAL A 137 17.12 34.81 29.00
CA VAL A 137 18.42 34.16 28.76
C VAL A 137 19.48 34.95 29.51
N LEU A 138 20.12 34.31 30.49
CA LEU A 138 21.12 34.94 31.36
C LEU A 138 22.54 34.63 30.86
N ALA A 139 22.92 35.12 29.67
CA ALA A 139 24.23 34.87 29.07
C ALA A 139 25.22 36.05 29.19
N GLY A 140 25.09 36.91 30.21
CA GLY A 140 25.96 38.09 30.40
C GLY A 140 27.45 37.80 30.68
N SER A 141 27.82 36.54 30.95
CA SER A 141 29.21 36.07 31.08
C SER A 141 29.66 35.16 29.94
N GLY A 142 28.88 35.07 28.86
CA GLY A 142 29.08 34.13 27.75
C GLY A 142 27.86 33.26 27.51
N TRP A 143 27.65 32.88 26.24
CA TRP A 143 26.62 31.93 25.84
C TRP A 143 26.88 30.55 26.45
N SER A 144 25.85 29.93 27.01
CA SER A 144 25.96 28.61 27.64
C SER A 144 26.00 27.45 26.64
N ALA A 145 25.65 27.72 25.38
CA ALA A 145 25.75 26.80 24.26
C ALA A 145 25.83 27.58 22.93
N GLY A 146 25.86 26.85 21.82
CA GLY A 146 26.19 27.37 20.51
C GLY A 146 27.71 27.44 20.31
N ASP A 147 28.15 27.33 19.07
CA ASP A 147 29.56 27.32 18.71
C ASP A 147 29.81 28.16 17.45
N ASN A 148 30.64 29.19 17.58
CA ASN A 148 30.95 30.10 16.47
C ASN A 148 31.82 29.45 15.37
N THR A 149 32.58 28.41 15.71
CA THR A 149 33.44 27.70 14.75
C THR A 149 32.62 26.74 13.89
N THR A 150 31.79 25.92 14.53
CA THR A 150 30.96 24.91 13.84
C THR A 150 29.59 25.44 13.43
N LYS A 151 29.26 26.68 13.81
CA LYS A 151 27.99 27.35 13.54
C LYS A 151 26.77 26.62 14.10
N LEU A 152 26.97 25.83 15.15
CA LEU A 152 25.88 25.23 15.91
C LEU A 152 25.19 26.33 16.71
N THR A 153 23.88 26.40 16.64
CA THR A 153 23.06 27.36 17.38
C THR A 153 22.91 26.93 18.84
N MET A 154 22.45 27.86 19.67
CA MET A 154 22.10 27.60 21.07
C MET A 154 20.61 27.31 21.15
N GLU A 155 20.23 26.08 21.48
CA GLU A 155 18.83 25.62 21.50
C GLU A 155 18.42 25.11 22.89
N ARG A 156 17.14 25.27 23.24
CA ARG A 156 16.57 24.66 24.45
C ARG A 156 16.37 23.16 24.25
N LYS A 157 16.81 22.37 25.22
CA LYS A 157 16.52 20.93 25.31
C LYS A 157 15.17 20.69 25.98
N ILE A 158 14.70 19.44 25.99
CA ILE A 158 13.39 19.07 26.54
C ILE A 158 13.24 19.41 28.03
N ASP A 159 14.36 19.43 28.77
CA ASP A 159 14.43 19.84 30.17
C ASP A 159 14.60 21.36 30.36
N LEU A 160 14.48 22.13 29.27
CA LEU A 160 14.70 23.58 29.18
C LEU A 160 16.13 24.05 29.43
N SER A 161 17.09 23.13 29.60
CA SER A 161 18.51 23.47 29.60
C SER A 161 18.98 23.91 28.21
N TRP A 162 20.09 24.65 28.15
CA TRP A 162 20.68 25.08 26.90
C TRP A 162 21.72 24.07 26.41
N GLY A 163 21.67 23.72 25.12
CA GLY A 163 22.67 22.90 24.47
C GLY A 163 22.91 23.29 23.02
N ASN A 164 23.90 22.67 22.39
CA ASN A 164 24.19 22.89 20.97
C ASN A 164 23.13 22.22 20.10
N SER A 165 22.80 22.82 18.96
CA SER A 165 22.08 22.14 17.89
C SER A 165 22.88 20.95 17.36
N LEU A 166 22.18 20.02 16.69
CA LEU A 166 22.82 18.86 16.05
C LEU A 166 23.51 19.22 14.73
N MET A 167 23.15 20.36 14.12
CA MET A 167 23.68 20.80 12.85
C MET A 167 23.90 22.31 12.79
N ALA A 168 24.83 22.72 11.93
CA ALA A 168 25.15 24.12 11.69
C ALA A 168 23.91 24.86 11.18
N GLY A 169 23.65 26.05 11.70
CA GLY A 169 22.47 26.83 11.34
C GLY A 169 21.18 26.42 12.06
N GLY A 170 21.20 25.39 12.91
CA GLY A 170 20.10 25.09 13.82
C GLY A 170 18.84 24.51 13.17
N THR A 171 17.70 24.64 13.86
CA THR A 171 16.39 24.12 13.43
C THR A 171 15.30 25.20 13.37
N PRO A 172 15.50 26.31 12.64
CA PRO A 172 14.52 27.39 12.58
C PRO A 172 13.14 26.89 12.10
N LYS A 173 12.09 27.26 12.84
CA LYS A 173 10.69 26.85 12.71
C LYS A 173 10.42 25.35 12.84
N ALA A 174 11.34 24.61 13.43
CA ALA A 174 11.24 23.16 13.60
C ALA A 174 11.56 22.73 15.05
N LEU A 175 11.40 21.44 15.32
CA LEU A 175 11.70 20.90 16.65
C LEU A 175 13.22 20.87 16.89
N ASN A 176 13.67 21.46 18.00
CA ASN A 176 15.08 21.42 18.40
C ASN A 176 15.63 19.98 18.41
N GLY A 177 16.83 19.80 17.86
CA GLY A 177 17.46 18.49 17.73
C GLY A 177 16.86 17.56 16.66
N SER A 178 15.98 18.06 15.78
CA SER A 178 15.67 17.37 14.52
C SER A 178 16.72 17.73 13.45
N PRO A 179 17.09 16.83 12.52
CA PRO A 179 17.79 17.24 11.31
C PRO A 179 16.80 18.08 10.49
N GLY A 180 16.99 19.40 10.41
CA GLY A 180 16.00 20.31 9.83
C GLY A 180 15.66 20.02 8.37
N ASP A 181 14.37 20.20 8.02
CA ASP A 181 13.88 20.24 6.64
C ASP A 181 14.42 21.52 5.94
N GLN A 182 15.55 21.39 5.27
CA GLN A 182 15.99 22.29 4.20
C GLN A 182 16.17 21.47 2.93
N GLN A 183 15.17 21.54 2.04
CA GLN A 183 15.16 20.79 0.78
C GLN A 183 16.00 21.51 -0.30
N ASP A 184 16.75 20.70 -1.06
CA ASP A 184 17.48 20.95 -2.31
C ASP A 184 18.92 21.51 -2.25
N LYS A 185 19.84 20.65 -1.80
CA LYS A 185 21.05 20.29 -2.57
C LYS A 185 21.34 18.79 -2.40
N GLU A 186 21.46 18.07 -3.52
CA GLU A 186 21.90 16.67 -3.56
C GLU A 186 23.31 16.54 -2.96
N GLU A 187 23.38 16.08 -1.71
CA GLU A 187 24.54 15.38 -1.16
C GLU A 187 24.27 13.88 -1.23
N PRO A 188 25.29 13.03 -1.46
CA PRO A 188 25.11 11.65 -1.87
C PRO A 188 24.34 10.88 -0.81
N THR A 189 23.14 10.46 -1.19
CA THR A 189 22.33 9.47 -0.47
C THR A 189 23.20 8.24 -0.20
N THR A 190 23.50 7.99 1.08
CA THR A 190 24.19 6.77 1.50
C THR A 190 23.18 5.63 1.53
N TYR A 191 23.09 4.91 0.41
CA TYR A 191 22.25 3.73 0.32
C TYR A 191 22.86 2.56 1.09
N SER A 192 22.01 1.74 1.71
CA SER A 192 22.42 0.51 2.40
C SER A 192 23.32 -0.34 1.49
N THR A 193 24.42 -0.84 2.02
CA THR A 193 25.24 -1.85 1.32
C THR A 193 24.84 -3.28 1.67
N ASP A 194 23.88 -3.45 2.57
CA ASP A 194 23.52 -4.75 3.14
C ASP A 194 22.40 -5.46 2.36
N SER A 195 21.80 -4.79 1.37
CA SER A 195 20.82 -5.40 0.48
C SER A 195 21.53 -6.22 -0.60
N VAL A 196 21.34 -7.53 -0.58
CA VAL A 196 22.01 -8.48 -1.47
C VAL A 196 21.03 -9.27 -2.32
N ILE A 197 21.49 -9.75 -3.48
CA ILE A 197 20.78 -10.80 -4.21
C ILE A 197 20.88 -12.07 -3.37
N ASN A 198 19.76 -12.74 -3.09
CA ASN A 198 19.72 -13.87 -2.18
C ASN A 198 19.55 -15.20 -2.92
N GLU A 199 18.62 -15.27 -3.85
CA GLU A 199 18.27 -16.51 -4.55
C GLU A 199 17.70 -16.19 -5.94
N LEU A 200 18.04 -17.01 -6.94
CA LEU A 200 17.51 -16.93 -8.31
C LEU A 200 16.85 -18.25 -8.69
N MET A 201 15.67 -18.19 -9.30
CA MET A 201 15.01 -19.33 -9.97
C MET A 201 15.08 -19.16 -11.49
N PRO A 202 16.10 -19.70 -12.16
CA PRO A 202 16.31 -19.50 -13.59
C PRO A 202 15.65 -20.52 -14.51
N ASN A 203 15.18 -21.67 -14.02
CA ASN A 203 14.58 -22.70 -14.87
C ASN A 203 13.46 -23.48 -14.14
N PRO A 204 12.29 -22.85 -13.88
CA PRO A 204 11.14 -23.55 -13.28
C PRO A 204 10.61 -24.62 -14.25
N SER A 205 10.38 -25.84 -13.75
CA SER A 205 9.95 -27.00 -14.57
C SER A 205 8.56 -26.82 -15.21
N GLU A 206 7.71 -25.98 -14.63
CA GLU A 206 6.37 -25.71 -15.13
C GLU A 206 6.37 -24.75 -16.34
N SER A 207 7.14 -23.67 -16.26
CA SER A 207 7.27 -22.63 -17.29
C SER A 207 8.31 -21.57 -16.90
N ASP A 208 9.04 -21.08 -17.89
CA ASP A 208 9.91 -19.90 -17.78
C ASP A 208 9.16 -18.63 -17.30
N ASP A 209 7.82 -18.57 -17.37
CA ASP A 209 7.05 -17.44 -16.84
C ASP A 209 7.09 -17.36 -15.29
N TYR A 210 7.50 -18.43 -14.61
CA TYR A 210 7.62 -18.52 -13.15
C TYR A 210 9.05 -18.26 -12.63
N GLU A 211 9.96 -17.74 -13.46
CA GLU A 211 11.26 -17.28 -12.98
C GLU A 211 11.09 -16.13 -11.96
N TRP A 212 12.00 -16.05 -10.99
CA TRP A 212 12.00 -14.99 -10.00
C TRP A 212 13.40 -14.69 -9.46
N ILE A 213 13.53 -13.48 -8.91
CA ILE A 213 14.74 -12.95 -8.29
C ILE A 213 14.40 -12.55 -6.87
N GLU A 214 15.16 -13.01 -5.89
CA GLU A 214 14.98 -12.64 -4.49
C GLU A 214 16.12 -11.75 -3.99
N LEU A 215 15.75 -10.71 -3.22
CA LEU A 215 16.66 -9.86 -2.47
C LEU A 215 16.52 -10.10 -0.97
N TYR A 216 17.62 -9.99 -0.24
CA TYR A 216 17.65 -10.10 1.22
C TYR A 216 18.31 -8.87 1.83
N ASN A 217 17.67 -8.31 2.86
CA ASN A 217 18.26 -7.25 3.66
C ASN A 217 19.11 -7.87 4.78
N ASN A 218 20.43 -7.92 4.58
CA ASN A 218 21.38 -8.44 5.56
C ASN A 218 21.66 -7.45 6.71
N GLY A 219 21.06 -6.26 6.67
CA GLY A 219 21.21 -5.20 7.66
C GLY A 219 20.34 -5.40 8.89
N ALA A 220 20.65 -4.66 9.95
CA ALA A 220 19.88 -4.64 11.20
C ALA A 220 18.72 -3.63 11.19
N THR A 221 18.56 -2.88 10.10
CA THR A 221 17.53 -1.84 9.92
C THR A 221 16.71 -2.10 8.67
N VAL A 222 15.47 -1.61 8.64
CA VAL A 222 14.64 -1.60 7.44
C VAL A 222 15.33 -0.86 6.29
N VAL A 223 15.15 -1.33 5.05
CA VAL A 223 15.69 -0.71 3.83
C VAL A 223 14.56 -0.50 2.83
N ASP A 224 14.41 0.72 2.32
CA ASP A 224 13.58 1.01 1.15
C ASP A 224 14.41 0.90 -0.13
N LEU A 225 14.00 -0.03 -1.00
CA LEU A 225 14.61 -0.27 -2.31
C LEU A 225 13.95 0.52 -3.44
N ALA A 226 13.12 1.52 -3.13
CA ALA A 226 12.56 2.40 -4.15
C ALA A 226 13.65 2.99 -5.05
N ASN A 227 13.45 2.86 -6.37
CA ASN A 227 14.36 3.28 -7.43
C ASN A 227 15.67 2.50 -7.57
N TRP A 228 15.88 1.42 -6.81
CA TRP A 228 17.02 0.53 -7.01
C TRP A 228 16.87 -0.26 -8.31
N GLN A 229 17.99 -0.64 -8.91
CA GLN A 229 18.01 -1.28 -10.22
C GLN A 229 18.49 -2.73 -10.12
N ILE A 230 17.69 -3.67 -10.64
CA ILE A 230 18.11 -5.04 -10.92
C ILE A 230 18.37 -5.14 -12.41
N ALA A 231 19.51 -5.67 -12.81
CA ALA A 231 19.81 -5.85 -14.23
C ALA A 231 20.47 -7.19 -14.49
N ASP A 232 20.00 -7.86 -15.55
CA ASP A 232 20.71 -8.94 -16.21
C ASP A 232 21.52 -8.38 -17.40
N ASN A 233 22.02 -9.27 -18.27
CA ASN A 233 22.75 -8.86 -19.47
C ASN A 233 21.86 -8.18 -20.53
N SER A 234 20.53 -8.30 -20.44
CA SER A 234 19.60 -7.86 -21.49
C SER A 234 18.67 -6.70 -21.09
N LYS A 235 18.31 -6.60 -19.81
CA LYS A 235 17.28 -5.69 -19.30
C LYS A 235 17.68 -5.09 -17.95
N VAL A 236 17.15 -3.89 -17.69
CA VAL A 236 17.19 -3.23 -16.38
C VAL A 236 15.76 -3.09 -15.88
N PHE A 237 15.51 -3.55 -14.66
CA PHE A 237 14.29 -3.36 -13.90
C PHE A 237 14.54 -2.35 -12.77
N ILE A 238 13.64 -1.38 -12.62
CA ILE A 238 13.69 -0.40 -11.53
C ILE A 238 12.62 -0.78 -10.50
N ILE A 239 13.04 -1.06 -9.28
CA ILE A 239 12.17 -1.43 -8.16
C ILE A 239 11.31 -0.22 -7.79
N ASN A 240 10.01 -0.35 -8.01
CA ASN A 240 9.01 0.63 -7.63
C ASN A 240 7.82 -0.08 -7.03
N ALA A 241 7.08 0.60 -6.14
CA ALA A 241 5.87 0.05 -5.56
C ALA A 241 4.86 -0.23 -6.69
N THR A 242 4.61 -1.51 -6.92
CA THR A 242 3.53 -2.00 -7.78
C THR A 242 2.54 -2.69 -6.85
N GLY A 243 1.24 -2.68 -7.13
CA GLY A 243 0.22 -3.23 -6.20
C GLY A 243 0.36 -4.71 -5.81
N THR A 244 1.45 -5.38 -6.21
CA THR A 244 1.83 -6.77 -5.96
C THR A 244 3.00 -6.95 -4.97
N PHE A 245 3.81 -5.95 -4.65
CA PHE A 245 4.83 -6.00 -3.57
C PHE A 245 5.28 -4.61 -3.09
N THR A 246 5.81 -4.53 -1.86
CA THR A 246 6.37 -3.30 -1.26
C THR A 246 7.84 -3.11 -1.65
N THR A 247 8.31 -1.87 -1.71
CA THR A 247 9.76 -1.57 -1.88
C THR A 247 10.53 -1.68 -0.58
N ILE A 248 9.84 -1.81 0.54
CA ILE A 248 10.41 -1.84 1.89
C ILE A 248 10.72 -3.28 2.29
N ILE A 249 11.98 -3.55 2.64
CA ILE A 249 12.43 -4.82 3.22
C ILE A 249 12.82 -4.56 4.68
N GLU A 250 12.12 -5.20 5.61
CA GLU A 250 12.47 -5.18 7.04
C GLU A 250 13.91 -5.68 7.30
N ALA A 251 14.47 -5.38 8.47
CA ALA A 251 15.73 -5.97 8.89
C ALA A 251 15.65 -7.50 8.82
N ARG A 252 16.60 -8.16 8.15
CA ARG A 252 16.57 -9.61 7.90
C ARG A 252 15.37 -10.11 7.07
N GLY A 253 14.69 -9.21 6.34
CA GLY A 253 13.58 -9.54 5.47
C GLY A 253 13.99 -9.91 4.05
N PHE A 254 13.03 -10.46 3.29
CA PHE A 254 13.19 -10.90 1.90
C PHE A 254 12.21 -10.16 0.99
N LEU A 255 12.61 -9.93 -0.27
CA LEU A 255 11.73 -9.41 -1.33
C LEU A 255 11.88 -10.27 -2.57
N VAL A 256 10.79 -10.92 -2.96
CA VAL A 256 10.73 -11.75 -4.16
C VAL A 256 10.12 -10.95 -5.30
N ILE A 257 10.79 -10.95 -6.45
CA ILE A 257 10.39 -10.22 -7.64
C ILE A 257 10.21 -11.23 -8.78
N PRO A 258 8.96 -11.60 -9.09
CA PRO A 258 8.64 -12.49 -10.21
C PRO A 258 8.95 -11.86 -11.58
N LYS A 259 9.24 -12.69 -12.58
CA LYS A 259 9.43 -12.27 -13.98
C LYS A 259 8.26 -11.50 -14.55
N VAL A 260 7.02 -11.84 -14.19
CA VAL A 260 5.84 -11.07 -14.63
C VAL A 260 5.90 -9.60 -14.18
N VAL A 261 6.64 -9.29 -13.12
CA VAL A 261 6.86 -7.92 -12.65
C VAL A 261 8.16 -7.31 -13.19
N SER A 262 9.29 -8.02 -13.06
CA SER A 262 10.59 -7.49 -13.50
C SER A 262 10.75 -7.46 -15.02
N GLY A 263 10.09 -8.39 -15.70
CA GLY A 263 10.28 -8.71 -17.10
C GLY A 263 11.67 -9.26 -17.43
N ILE A 264 12.52 -9.56 -16.45
CA ILE A 264 13.86 -10.13 -16.64
C ILE A 264 13.72 -11.62 -16.88
N SER A 265 14.31 -12.12 -17.96
CA SER A 265 14.36 -13.55 -18.27
C SER A 265 15.75 -14.08 -17.92
N LEU A 266 15.83 -15.01 -16.98
CA LEU A 266 17.10 -15.60 -16.55
C LEU A 266 17.52 -16.72 -17.52
N ASN A 267 18.76 -16.70 -18.01
CA ASN A 267 19.22 -17.70 -18.98
C ASN A 267 19.42 -19.08 -18.32
N ASN A 268 18.71 -20.11 -18.81
CA ASN A 268 18.83 -21.49 -18.33
C ASN A 268 19.95 -22.31 -19.01
N THR A 269 20.52 -21.84 -20.11
CA THR A 269 21.59 -22.57 -20.84
C THR A 269 23.00 -22.31 -20.30
N GLY A 270 23.13 -21.38 -19.35
CA GLY A 270 24.37 -21.00 -18.68
C GLY A 270 24.96 -19.68 -19.16
N GLY A 271 25.73 -19.02 -18.30
CA GLY A 271 26.30 -17.69 -18.58
C GLY A 271 25.33 -16.56 -18.28
N GLU A 272 24.70 -16.57 -17.10
CA GLU A 272 23.84 -15.49 -16.62
C GLU A 272 24.54 -14.67 -15.54
N GLY A 273 24.28 -13.37 -15.51
CA GLY A 273 24.76 -12.47 -14.47
C GLY A 273 23.70 -11.47 -14.06
N VAL A 274 23.37 -11.43 -12.77
CA VAL A 274 22.38 -10.50 -12.21
C VAL A 274 23.09 -9.52 -11.28
N THR A 275 22.77 -8.24 -11.43
CA THR A 275 23.33 -7.14 -10.64
C THR A 275 22.23 -6.36 -9.94
N LEU A 276 22.53 -5.90 -8.73
CA LEU A 276 21.73 -4.96 -7.94
C LEU A 276 22.54 -3.66 -7.79
N LYS A 277 21.94 -2.54 -8.16
CA LYS A 277 22.52 -1.20 -8.03
C LYS A 277 21.58 -0.31 -7.23
N ASN A 278 22.16 0.59 -6.45
CA ASN A 278 21.39 1.64 -5.79
C ASN A 278 20.92 2.70 -6.83
N PRO A 279 20.05 3.66 -6.43
CA PRO A 279 19.53 4.68 -7.34
C PRO A 279 20.62 5.58 -7.97
N ASP A 280 21.76 5.76 -7.29
CA ASP A 280 22.93 6.47 -7.85
C ASP A 280 23.70 5.63 -8.90
N GLY A 281 23.26 4.40 -9.15
CA GLY A 281 23.88 3.47 -10.10
C GLY A 281 25.12 2.75 -9.57
N VAL A 282 25.44 2.89 -8.28
CA VAL A 282 26.53 2.16 -7.63
C VAL A 282 26.09 0.71 -7.41
N MET A 283 26.95 -0.24 -7.80
CA MET A 283 26.70 -1.67 -7.63
C MET A 283 26.80 -2.07 -6.16
N VAL A 284 25.74 -2.71 -5.66
CA VAL A 284 25.62 -3.16 -4.26
C VAL A 284 25.80 -4.68 -4.15
N SER A 285 25.23 -5.44 -5.08
CA SER A 285 25.36 -6.90 -5.12
C SER A 285 25.41 -7.41 -6.56
N GLN A 286 26.09 -8.54 -6.76
CA GLN A 286 26.14 -9.25 -8.05
C GLN A 286 26.27 -10.74 -7.82
N THR A 287 25.71 -11.54 -8.73
CA THR A 287 25.95 -12.98 -8.82
C THR A 287 25.94 -13.44 -10.28
N SER A 288 26.56 -14.59 -10.56
CA SER A 288 26.57 -15.19 -11.89
C SER A 288 26.77 -16.70 -11.82
N TYR A 289 26.15 -17.42 -12.75
CA TYR A 289 26.38 -18.86 -12.95
C TYR A 289 26.75 -19.14 -14.42
N SER A 290 27.74 -20.00 -14.62
CA SER A 290 28.26 -20.36 -15.97
C SER A 290 27.68 -21.67 -16.50
N GLU A 291 27.13 -22.50 -15.63
CA GLU A 291 26.58 -23.81 -15.95
C GLU A 291 25.11 -23.68 -16.36
N SER A 292 24.59 -24.64 -17.13
CA SER A 292 23.17 -24.69 -17.44
C SER A 292 22.35 -24.96 -16.18
N ALA A 293 21.28 -24.20 -15.98
CA ALA A 293 20.37 -24.38 -14.87
C ALA A 293 19.50 -25.63 -15.10
N LEU A 294 19.53 -26.57 -14.14
CA LEU A 294 18.63 -27.72 -14.16
C LEU A 294 17.22 -27.29 -13.73
N ASP A 295 16.21 -28.02 -14.19
CA ASP A 295 14.81 -27.79 -13.84
C ASP A 295 14.63 -27.75 -12.30
N ASP A 296 14.01 -26.67 -11.81
CA ASP A 296 13.72 -26.36 -10.40
C ASP A 296 14.95 -26.16 -9.49
N TYR A 297 16.15 -26.04 -10.06
CA TYR A 297 17.33 -25.70 -9.29
C TYR A 297 17.43 -24.19 -9.11
N VAL A 298 17.75 -23.78 -7.89
CA VAL A 298 17.92 -22.39 -7.52
C VAL A 298 19.39 -22.07 -7.33
N TRP A 299 19.78 -20.86 -7.74
CA TRP A 299 21.10 -20.32 -7.48
C TRP A 299 21.05 -19.51 -6.19
N ALA A 300 21.44 -20.15 -5.09
CA ALA A 300 21.18 -19.66 -3.73
C ALA A 300 22.48 -19.19 -3.05
N ARG A 301 22.40 -18.06 -2.35
CA ARG A 301 23.49 -17.49 -1.54
C ARG A 301 23.62 -18.22 -0.20
N GLU A 302 24.83 -18.59 0.20
CA GLU A 302 25.11 -19.20 1.51
C GLU A 302 25.52 -18.15 2.57
N GLU A 303 25.66 -18.56 3.83
CA GLU A 303 25.92 -17.65 4.96
C GLU A 303 27.28 -16.92 4.82
N GLY A 304 28.25 -17.52 4.12
CA GLY A 304 29.53 -16.90 3.75
C GLY A 304 29.46 -15.91 2.58
N GLY A 305 28.33 -15.86 1.87
CA GLY A 305 28.08 -14.97 0.74
C GLY A 305 28.45 -15.48 -0.65
N ASP A 306 29.01 -16.68 -0.72
CA ASP A 306 29.16 -17.43 -1.97
C ASP A 306 27.80 -17.98 -2.44
N TYR A 307 27.71 -18.39 -3.71
CA TYR A 307 26.49 -18.94 -4.29
C TYR A 307 26.70 -20.38 -4.73
N LYS A 308 25.67 -21.21 -4.55
CA LYS A 308 25.66 -22.62 -4.96
C LYS A 308 24.31 -22.99 -5.57
N TRP A 309 24.35 -23.95 -6.48
CA TRP A 309 23.14 -24.63 -6.91
C TRP A 309 22.54 -25.41 -5.75
N SER A 310 21.25 -25.19 -5.51
CA SER A 310 20.45 -25.94 -4.55
C SER A 310 19.25 -26.57 -5.24
N THR A 311 18.82 -27.73 -4.74
CA THR A 311 17.57 -28.38 -5.17
C THR A 311 16.35 -27.93 -4.37
N THR A 312 16.54 -27.03 -3.41
CA THR A 312 15.48 -26.55 -2.52
C THR A 312 15.32 -25.05 -2.70
N ALA A 313 14.25 -24.65 -3.40
CA ALA A 313 13.83 -23.25 -3.48
C ALA A 313 13.30 -22.77 -2.11
N THR A 314 13.71 -21.57 -1.70
CA THR A 314 13.38 -20.99 -0.38
C THR A 314 12.77 -19.60 -0.49
N GLU A 315 11.85 -19.43 -1.44
CA GLU A 315 11.13 -18.17 -1.68
C GLU A 315 10.56 -17.56 -0.37
N GLY A 316 11.01 -16.35 -0.04
CA GLY A 316 10.66 -15.57 1.14
C GLY A 316 11.30 -16.03 2.45
N GLN A 317 12.28 -16.94 2.42
CA GLN A 317 12.86 -17.58 3.60
C GLN A 317 14.39 -17.70 3.52
N LYS A 318 15.03 -18.07 4.64
CA LYS A 318 16.49 -18.30 4.67
C LYS A 318 16.87 -19.50 3.78
N ASN A 319 17.87 -19.31 2.93
CA ASN A 319 18.35 -20.34 1.99
C ASN A 319 18.77 -21.65 2.67
N ILE A 320 18.40 -22.75 2.03
CA ILE A 320 18.85 -24.10 2.37
C ILE A 320 19.65 -24.63 1.17
N ILE A 321 20.96 -24.80 1.32
CA ILE A 321 21.81 -25.35 0.26
C ILE A 321 21.76 -26.88 0.31
N THR A 322 21.05 -27.50 -0.64
CA THR A 322 21.01 -28.95 -0.81
C THR A 322 21.84 -29.38 -2.02
N ALA A 323 22.80 -30.27 -1.83
CA ALA A 323 23.65 -30.77 -2.92
C ALA A 323 22.90 -31.81 -3.80
N PRO A 324 23.12 -31.83 -5.12
CA PRO A 324 22.67 -32.94 -5.95
C PRO A 324 23.55 -34.18 -5.73
N VAL A 325 22.92 -35.36 -5.78
CA VAL A 325 23.63 -36.64 -5.90
C VAL A 325 24.18 -36.74 -7.32
N GLU A 326 25.51 -36.73 -7.47
CA GLU A 326 26.15 -37.02 -8.75
C GLU A 326 25.83 -38.45 -9.22
N ASN A 327 25.45 -38.57 -10.49
CA ASN A 327 25.32 -39.84 -11.19
C ASN A 327 26.67 -40.55 -11.29
N ILE A 328 26.91 -41.55 -10.43
CA ILE A 328 27.84 -42.63 -10.74
C ILE A 328 27.15 -43.56 -11.74
N GLY A 329 27.56 -43.47 -13.00
CA GLY A 329 27.29 -44.52 -13.97
C GLY A 329 27.93 -45.84 -13.54
N GLY A 330 27.16 -46.94 -13.61
CA GLY A 330 27.74 -48.29 -13.59
C GLY A 330 26.88 -49.38 -12.96
N SER A 331 26.26 -50.18 -13.82
CA SER A 331 25.90 -51.58 -13.60
C SER A 331 24.64 -51.91 -12.79
N SER A 332 23.54 -52.02 -13.52
CA SER A 332 22.42 -52.93 -13.21
C SER A 332 22.89 -54.39 -13.15
N GLY A 333 22.55 -55.12 -12.09
CA GLY A 333 22.67 -56.58 -12.09
C GLY A 333 22.32 -57.29 -10.77
N GLY A 334 21.06 -57.69 -10.63
CA GLY A 334 20.73 -59.01 -10.07
C GLY A 334 20.18 -59.10 -8.63
N GLY A 335 18.86 -59.23 -8.52
CA GLY A 335 18.20 -60.47 -8.05
C GLY A 335 18.08 -60.79 -6.53
N GLY A 336 16.83 -61.06 -6.10
CA GLY A 336 16.49 -61.90 -4.93
C GLY A 336 15.54 -61.20 -3.94
N SER A 337 14.21 -61.27 -4.08
CA SER A 337 13.29 -62.36 -3.67
C SER A 337 13.20 -62.65 -2.16
N GLY A 338 12.11 -62.15 -1.55
CA GLY A 338 11.17 -62.95 -0.74
C GLY A 338 11.51 -63.22 0.73
N GLY A 339 10.59 -62.83 1.63
CA GLY A 339 10.57 -63.35 3.00
C GLY A 339 9.64 -62.60 3.94
N THR A 340 8.33 -62.85 3.84
CA THR A 340 7.41 -62.62 4.95
C THR A 340 7.74 -63.57 6.11
N SER A 341 7.90 -63.05 7.32
CA SER A 341 7.65 -63.79 8.56
C SER A 341 7.25 -62.82 9.66
N GLN A 342 5.98 -62.91 10.04
CA GLN A 342 5.52 -62.56 11.37
C GLN A 342 6.29 -63.41 12.39
N THR A 343 6.70 -62.84 13.52
CA THR A 343 6.65 -63.54 14.83
C THR A 343 6.89 -62.55 15.98
N GLU A 344 5.84 -62.45 16.80
CA GLU A 344 5.87 -62.38 18.27
C GLU A 344 6.42 -61.13 18.98
N GLU A 345 5.50 -60.21 19.29
CA GLU A 345 5.62 -59.32 20.46
C GLU A 345 5.70 -60.13 21.76
N LYS A 346 6.90 -60.24 22.34
CA LYS A 346 7.07 -60.50 23.77
C LYS A 346 7.08 -59.17 24.52
N LYS A 347 6.11 -59.00 25.43
CA LYS A 347 6.11 -57.95 26.46
C LYS A 347 7.45 -57.93 27.20
N SER A 348 8.21 -56.86 27.02
CA SER A 348 9.42 -56.55 27.78
C SER A 348 9.08 -56.42 29.27
N ALA A 349 9.63 -57.30 30.09
CA ALA A 349 9.64 -57.13 31.54
C ALA A 349 10.66 -56.03 31.88
N GLY A 350 10.25 -54.99 32.59
CA GLY A 350 11.14 -53.91 33.01
C GLY A 350 12.27 -54.41 33.91
N SER A 351 13.48 -53.89 33.73
CA SER A 351 14.65 -54.25 34.53
C SER A 351 14.55 -53.70 35.97
N SER A 352 15.12 -54.41 36.94
CA SER A 352 15.33 -53.89 38.31
C SER A 352 16.37 -52.76 38.38
N PHE A 353 17.04 -52.45 37.27
CA PHE A 353 18.05 -51.41 37.16
C PHE A 353 17.56 -50.12 36.50
N LYS A 354 16.28 -50.04 36.12
CA LYS A 354 15.72 -48.90 35.36
C LYS A 354 15.88 -47.52 36.01
N ASP A 355 15.97 -47.49 37.35
CA ASP A 355 16.16 -46.27 38.13
C ASP A 355 17.58 -46.17 38.72
N LYS A 356 18.45 -47.14 38.39
CA LYS A 356 19.81 -47.30 38.92
C LYS A 356 20.90 -46.98 37.89
N ILE A 357 20.62 -47.26 36.62
CA ILE A 357 21.48 -46.90 35.49
C ILE A 357 20.63 -46.12 34.50
N ILE A 358 21.10 -44.96 34.09
CA ILE A 358 20.45 -44.10 33.09
C ILE A 358 21.43 -43.76 31.98
N ILE A 359 20.92 -43.49 30.78
CA ILE A 359 21.69 -42.82 29.72
C ILE A 359 21.65 -41.33 30.04
N THR A 360 22.80 -40.67 30.12
CA THR A 360 22.90 -39.26 30.55
C THR A 360 23.22 -38.33 29.40
N GLU A 361 23.99 -38.76 28.42
CA GLU A 361 24.41 -37.87 27.33
C GLU A 361 24.83 -38.68 26.10
N ILE A 362 24.55 -38.16 24.90
CA ILE A 362 24.88 -38.81 23.62
C ILE A 362 25.52 -37.75 22.72
N MET A 363 26.66 -38.07 22.11
CA MET A 363 27.28 -37.25 21.06
C MET A 363 27.12 -37.95 19.71
N PRO A 364 26.03 -37.67 18.97
CA PRO A 364 25.79 -38.30 17.68
C PRO A 364 26.56 -37.61 16.53
N ASN A 365 26.67 -36.29 16.55
CA ASN A 365 27.26 -35.51 15.45
C ASN A 365 28.40 -34.60 15.94
N PRO A 366 29.59 -35.15 16.28
CA PRO A 366 30.72 -34.35 16.75
C PRO A 366 31.33 -33.50 15.61
N PHE A 367 31.92 -32.35 15.94
CA PHE A 367 32.63 -31.50 14.96
C PHE A 367 33.70 -32.27 14.16
N GLY A 368 33.66 -32.17 12.82
CA GLY A 368 34.67 -32.76 11.92
C GLY A 368 34.11 -33.58 10.75
N ILE A 369 34.95 -34.40 10.10
CA ILE A 369 34.51 -35.28 8.99
C ILE A 369 33.52 -36.33 9.52
N ASP A 370 32.32 -36.34 8.95
CA ASP A 370 31.27 -37.32 9.24
C ASP A 370 31.81 -38.76 9.20
N GLY A 371 31.61 -39.50 10.31
CA GLY A 371 32.13 -40.85 10.50
C GLY A 371 33.36 -40.98 11.41
N GLY A 372 33.82 -39.89 12.03
CA GLY A 372 34.98 -39.85 12.91
C GLY A 372 34.80 -40.52 14.27
N LYS A 373 35.93 -40.84 14.91
CA LYS A 373 36.11 -41.60 16.17
C LYS A 373 35.48 -40.97 17.45
N ASN A 374 34.71 -39.89 17.30
CA ASN A 374 34.33 -38.98 18.38
C ASN A 374 32.85 -39.06 18.77
N GLU A 375 32.07 -39.97 18.16
CA GLU A 375 30.75 -40.33 18.65
C GLU A 375 30.87 -41.08 19.98
N TRP A 376 30.02 -40.76 20.95
CA TRP A 376 30.03 -41.43 22.24
C TRP A 376 28.66 -41.44 22.92
N ILE A 377 28.49 -42.39 23.83
CA ILE A 377 27.31 -42.56 24.67
C ILE A 377 27.76 -42.60 26.12
N GLU A 378 27.10 -41.84 26.99
CA GLU A 378 27.37 -41.85 28.42
C GLU A 378 26.22 -42.46 29.21
N ILE A 379 26.58 -43.25 30.20
CA ILE A 379 25.65 -43.78 31.20
C ILE A 379 26.12 -43.44 32.62
N TYR A 380 25.16 -43.26 33.53
CA TYR A 380 25.42 -42.91 34.92
C TYR A 380 24.80 -43.91 35.90
N ASN A 381 25.53 -44.24 36.96
CA ASN A 381 25.04 -45.06 38.06
C ASN A 381 24.48 -44.20 39.19
N THR A 382 23.15 -44.11 39.27
CA THR A 382 22.44 -43.37 40.32
C THR A 382 22.43 -44.11 41.66
N SER A 383 22.81 -45.38 41.71
CA SER A 383 22.76 -46.20 42.92
C SER A 383 23.98 -45.98 43.83
N THR A 384 23.92 -46.55 45.03
CA THR A 384 25.01 -46.49 46.03
C THR A 384 25.97 -47.67 45.94
N GLU A 385 25.76 -48.59 45.00
CA GLU A 385 26.56 -49.81 44.83
C GLU A 385 27.11 -49.90 43.39
N PRO A 386 28.28 -50.53 43.19
CA PRO A 386 28.82 -50.73 41.84
C PRO A 386 27.91 -51.66 41.04
N VAL A 387 27.68 -51.32 39.77
CA VAL A 387 26.87 -52.14 38.84
C VAL A 387 27.77 -52.79 37.81
N ILE A 388 27.78 -54.12 37.78
CA ILE A 388 28.48 -54.91 36.77
C ILE A 388 27.58 -55.06 35.54
N LEU A 389 28.08 -54.62 34.39
CA LEU A 389 27.35 -54.57 33.13
C LEU A 389 27.62 -55.79 32.24
N ASP A 390 28.42 -56.75 32.69
CA ASP A 390 28.75 -57.94 31.89
C ASP A 390 27.50 -58.63 31.34
N ASP A 391 27.52 -58.88 30.03
CA ASP A 391 26.43 -59.46 29.23
C ASP A 391 25.18 -58.58 29.06
N TRP A 392 25.22 -57.32 29.50
CA TRP A 392 24.22 -56.32 29.12
C TRP A 392 24.43 -55.91 27.65
N LYS A 393 23.42 -55.26 27.07
CA LYS A 393 23.46 -54.80 25.69
C LYS A 393 23.07 -53.34 25.62
N ILE A 394 23.79 -52.55 24.84
CA ILE A 394 23.30 -51.27 24.34
C ILE A 394 23.13 -51.39 22.83
N LYS A 395 21.96 -51.03 22.32
CA LYS A 395 21.64 -51.15 20.90
C LYS A 395 21.08 -49.85 20.35
N ASP A 396 21.35 -49.58 19.10
CA ASP A 396 20.69 -48.56 18.29
C ASP A 396 19.63 -49.24 17.40
N ASN A 397 19.13 -48.53 16.39
CA ASN A 397 18.14 -49.07 15.45
C ASN A 397 18.68 -50.19 14.53
N PHE A 398 19.99 -50.32 14.36
CA PHE A 398 20.64 -51.16 13.34
C PHE A 398 21.59 -52.23 13.91
N SER A 399 22.24 -51.96 15.04
CA SER A 399 23.32 -52.74 15.63
C SER A 399 23.26 -52.74 17.17
N PHE A 400 24.12 -53.54 17.80
CA PHE A 400 24.22 -53.61 19.25
C PHE A 400 25.65 -53.92 19.72
N TYR A 401 25.98 -53.46 20.91
CA TYR A 401 27.20 -53.76 21.66
C TYR A 401 26.86 -54.57 22.91
N ILE A 402 27.67 -55.60 23.20
CA ILE A 402 27.57 -56.39 24.43
C ILE A 402 28.72 -56.03 25.34
N PHE A 403 28.41 -55.59 26.56
CA PHE A 403 29.40 -55.24 27.56
C PHE A 403 30.19 -56.47 28.04
N LYS A 404 31.52 -56.33 28.12
CA LYS A 404 32.43 -57.37 28.63
C LYS A 404 33.46 -56.77 29.59
N ASN A 405 33.52 -57.32 30.79
CA ASN A 405 34.37 -56.86 31.89
C ASN A 405 34.16 -55.37 32.22
N LYS A 406 32.91 -54.90 32.18
CA LYS A 406 32.55 -53.49 32.42
C LYS A 406 31.74 -53.35 33.69
N ARG A 407 32.02 -52.29 34.45
CA ARG A 407 31.27 -51.90 35.63
C ARG A 407 31.24 -50.39 35.77
N VAL A 408 30.20 -49.87 36.42
CA VAL A 408 30.08 -48.45 36.76
C VAL A 408 30.04 -48.32 38.28
N GLU A 409 31.00 -47.59 38.85
CA GLU A 409 31.06 -47.34 40.29
C GLU A 409 29.85 -46.51 40.76
N PRO A 410 29.50 -46.53 42.06
CA PRO A 410 28.42 -45.70 42.60
C PRO A 410 28.61 -44.22 42.24
N LYS A 411 27.54 -43.55 41.84
CA LYS A 411 27.54 -42.11 41.55
C LYS A 411 28.59 -41.69 40.52
N ASN A 412 28.91 -42.57 39.58
CA ASN A 412 29.95 -42.33 38.58
C ASN A 412 29.42 -42.58 37.15
N PHE A 413 30.12 -42.00 36.18
CA PHE A 413 29.82 -42.09 34.75
C PHE A 413 30.64 -43.18 34.07
N LEU A 414 30.12 -43.71 32.96
CA LEU A 414 30.85 -44.54 32.02
C LEU A 414 30.58 -44.03 30.60
N VAL A 415 31.64 -43.59 29.93
CA VAL A 415 31.60 -43.13 28.54
C VAL A 415 31.98 -44.28 27.60
N LEU A 416 31.23 -44.42 26.52
CA LEU A 416 31.35 -45.46 25.52
C LEU A 416 31.52 -44.81 24.15
N GLY A 417 32.77 -44.72 23.70
CA GLY A 417 33.08 -44.21 22.37
C GLY A 417 32.77 -45.21 21.26
N ARG A 418 32.56 -44.70 20.05
CA ARG A 418 32.34 -45.50 18.83
C ARG A 418 33.44 -46.52 18.56
N GLU A 419 34.70 -46.24 18.90
CA GLU A 419 35.79 -47.21 18.74
C GLU A 419 35.59 -48.48 19.59
N GLU A 420 34.95 -48.36 20.74
CA GLU A 420 34.64 -49.50 21.62
C GLU A 420 33.34 -50.20 21.19
N THR A 421 32.28 -49.43 20.94
CA THR A 421 30.94 -49.99 20.74
C THR A 421 30.67 -50.43 19.30
N GLY A 422 31.28 -49.76 18.33
CA GLY A 422 30.98 -49.92 16.91
C GLY A 422 29.57 -49.45 16.50
N LEU A 423 28.82 -48.81 17.40
CA LEU A 423 27.53 -48.19 17.09
C LEU A 423 27.76 -46.93 16.26
N VAL A 424 26.90 -46.71 15.26
CA VAL A 424 26.96 -45.52 14.39
C VAL A 424 25.67 -44.77 14.62
N LEU A 425 25.78 -43.64 15.32
CA LEU A 425 24.62 -42.85 15.71
C LEU A 425 24.12 -42.06 14.50
N ASN A 426 22.81 -42.12 14.23
CA ASN A 426 22.24 -41.45 13.07
C ASN A 426 22.20 -39.92 13.25
N ASN A 427 22.81 -39.18 12.32
CA ASN A 427 22.79 -37.71 12.32
C ASN A 427 21.47 -37.11 11.80
N GLU A 428 20.70 -37.83 10.99
CA GLU A 428 19.48 -37.29 10.36
C GLU A 428 18.22 -37.38 11.25
N GLY A 429 18.36 -37.92 12.47
CA GLY A 429 17.28 -38.09 13.43
C GLY A 429 16.53 -39.42 13.29
N GLY A 430 15.67 -39.71 14.28
CA GLY A 430 14.96 -40.99 14.38
C GLY A 430 15.76 -42.09 15.08
N GLU A 431 16.88 -41.74 15.71
CA GLU A 431 17.72 -42.68 16.47
C GLU A 431 17.06 -43.10 17.78
N ALA A 432 17.24 -44.35 18.18
CA ALA A 432 16.79 -44.85 19.48
C ALA A 432 17.83 -45.80 20.10
N LEU A 433 18.44 -45.35 21.19
CA LEU A 433 19.33 -46.15 22.02
C LEU A 433 18.57 -46.83 23.14
N GLU A 434 18.73 -48.15 23.25
CA GLU A 434 18.14 -48.96 24.31
C GLU A 434 19.24 -49.72 25.07
N LEU A 435 19.33 -49.46 26.38
CA LEU A 435 20.16 -50.23 27.31
C LEU A 435 19.33 -51.36 27.91
N ILE A 436 19.81 -52.59 27.78
CA ILE A 436 19.11 -53.82 28.13
C ILE A 436 20.01 -54.65 29.05
N ASP A 437 19.46 -55.15 30.16
CA ASP A 437 20.21 -55.96 31.12
C ASP A 437 20.51 -57.38 30.58
N LYS A 438 21.36 -58.13 31.30
CA LYS A 438 21.72 -59.52 30.96
C LYS A 438 20.54 -60.49 30.87
N ASN A 439 19.39 -60.17 31.47
CA ASN A 439 18.17 -60.98 31.44
C ASN A 439 17.22 -60.55 30.31
N GLY A 440 17.58 -59.54 29.53
CA GLY A 440 16.76 -58.99 28.45
C GLY A 440 15.76 -57.91 28.87
N GLY A 441 15.83 -57.41 30.12
CA GLY A 441 14.96 -56.35 30.60
C GLY A 441 15.44 -54.97 30.17
N LEU A 442 14.54 -54.10 29.72
CA LEU A 442 14.88 -52.71 29.37
C LEU A 442 15.26 -51.92 30.64
N VAL A 443 16.43 -51.29 30.60
CA VAL A 443 17.00 -50.49 31.69
C VAL A 443 16.77 -49.01 31.41
N ALA A 444 17.29 -48.50 30.31
CA ALA A 444 17.19 -47.09 29.93
C ALA A 444 16.98 -46.96 28.42
N LYS A 445 16.36 -45.86 28.02
CA LYS A 445 16.13 -45.53 26.61
C LYS A 445 16.34 -44.04 26.38
N ALA A 446 16.99 -43.70 25.28
CA ALA A 446 17.15 -42.34 24.79
C ALA A 446 16.84 -42.33 23.29
N SER A 447 16.12 -41.31 22.81
CA SER A 447 15.79 -41.21 21.39
C SER A 447 15.63 -39.76 20.98
N TYR A 448 16.24 -39.38 19.86
CA TYR A 448 16.07 -38.07 19.24
C TYR A 448 15.46 -38.24 17.85
N LYS A 449 14.44 -37.44 17.55
CA LYS A 449 13.64 -37.57 16.31
C LYS A 449 14.06 -36.62 15.19
N VAL A 450 14.76 -35.55 15.55
CA VAL A 450 15.22 -34.50 14.65
C VAL A 450 16.67 -34.73 14.28
N LYS A 451 17.13 -34.11 13.19
CA LYS A 451 18.53 -34.09 12.79
C LYS A 451 19.39 -33.61 13.96
N ALA A 452 20.44 -34.36 14.28
CA ALA A 452 21.41 -34.04 15.32
C ALA A 452 22.25 -32.83 14.89
N PRO A 453 22.18 -31.70 15.62
CA PRO A 453 23.01 -30.54 15.33
C PRO A 453 24.50 -30.89 15.51
N GLU A 454 25.33 -30.43 14.58
CA GLU A 454 26.78 -30.66 14.66
C GLU A 454 27.36 -29.97 15.91
N GLY A 455 28.20 -30.70 16.64
CA GLY A 455 28.88 -30.24 17.85
C GLY A 455 28.06 -30.27 19.13
N LEU A 456 26.76 -30.54 19.06
CA LEU A 456 25.87 -30.59 20.22
C LEU A 456 25.68 -32.03 20.70
N SER A 457 25.59 -32.20 22.01
CA SER A 457 25.23 -33.48 22.64
C SER A 457 23.75 -33.51 23.04
N PHE A 458 23.15 -34.69 23.09
CA PHE A 458 21.78 -34.89 23.55
C PHE A 458 21.81 -35.39 25.00
N GLY A 459 21.63 -34.48 25.95
CA GLY A 459 21.82 -34.70 27.38
C GLY A 459 20.52 -34.75 28.19
N TRP A 460 20.45 -35.65 29.18
CA TRP A 460 19.35 -35.77 30.13
C TRP A 460 19.38 -34.67 31.18
N CYS A 461 18.30 -33.88 31.26
CA CYS A 461 18.14 -32.75 32.18
C CYS A 461 17.15 -33.03 33.32
N GLY A 462 17.03 -34.28 33.75
CA GLY A 462 16.18 -34.69 34.87
C GLY A 462 14.70 -34.92 34.50
N ARG A 463 14.18 -34.19 33.50
CA ARG A 463 12.80 -34.32 32.99
C ARG A 463 12.72 -34.84 31.54
N SER A 464 13.62 -34.35 30.69
CA SER A 464 13.70 -34.61 29.25
C SER A 464 15.16 -34.65 28.83
N PHE A 465 15.42 -35.21 27.65
CA PHE A 465 16.68 -35.00 26.94
C PHE A 465 16.60 -33.69 26.15
N GLU A 466 17.66 -32.90 26.22
CA GLU A 466 17.82 -31.61 25.54
C GLU A 466 19.12 -31.61 24.72
N TRP A 467 19.18 -30.80 23.66
CA TRP A 467 20.43 -30.56 22.95
C TRP A 467 21.28 -29.55 23.73
N LEU A 468 22.51 -29.92 24.07
CA LEU A 468 23.44 -29.13 24.87
C LEU A 468 24.58 -28.63 23.97
N ASP A 469 24.87 -27.34 24.04
CA ASP A 469 25.97 -26.67 23.33
C ASP A 469 27.34 -26.93 23.97
N THR A 470 27.35 -27.44 25.20
CA THR A 470 28.53 -27.72 26.00
C THR A 470 28.52 -29.19 26.40
N PRO A 471 29.08 -30.09 25.57
CA PRO A 471 29.14 -31.51 25.89
C PRO A 471 29.92 -31.80 27.17
N THR A 472 29.41 -32.69 28.03
CA THR A 472 29.95 -32.95 29.37
C THR A 472 30.45 -34.38 29.55
N GLU A 473 31.33 -34.84 28.64
CA GLU A 473 31.91 -36.18 28.68
C GLU A 473 32.52 -36.54 30.07
N GLY A 474 31.91 -37.49 30.77
CA GLY A 474 32.31 -37.99 32.08
C GLY A 474 31.85 -37.14 33.28
N ALA A 475 30.93 -36.20 33.09
CA ALA A 475 30.50 -35.22 34.12
C ALA A 475 28.99 -34.94 34.08
N GLU A 476 28.49 -34.20 35.08
CA GLU A 476 27.08 -33.80 35.10
C GLU A 476 26.76 -32.76 34.00
N ASN A 477 25.62 -32.96 33.32
CA ASN A 477 25.12 -32.07 32.27
C ASN A 477 24.88 -30.64 32.74
N LYS A 478 25.26 -29.66 31.91
CA LYS A 478 24.94 -28.24 32.10
C LYS A 478 23.63 -27.89 31.41
N CYS A 479 22.52 -28.17 32.07
CA CYS A 479 21.19 -27.89 31.52
C CYS A 479 20.85 -26.40 31.51
N PRO A 480 20.23 -25.87 30.44
CA PRO A 480 19.77 -24.50 30.39
C PRO A 480 18.73 -24.22 31.49
N VAL A 481 18.76 -23.00 32.04
CA VAL A 481 17.79 -22.54 33.05
C VAL A 481 16.42 -22.40 32.38
N GLU A 482 15.35 -22.82 33.06
CA GLU A 482 13.98 -22.72 32.56
C GLU A 482 13.55 -21.26 32.53
N ASN A 483 13.09 -20.75 31.37
CA ASN A 483 12.57 -19.39 31.20
C ASN A 483 11.09 -19.32 31.62
N ASP A 484 10.76 -18.60 32.69
CA ASP A 484 9.39 -18.21 33.01
C ASP A 484 8.95 -17.08 32.06
N LYS A 485 7.68 -17.07 31.67
CA LYS A 485 7.17 -16.02 30.76
C LYS A 485 7.08 -14.68 31.50
N PRO A 486 7.28 -13.54 30.80
CA PRO A 486 7.08 -12.24 31.38
C PRO A 486 5.58 -12.02 31.63
N ALA A 487 5.22 -10.98 32.39
CA ALA A 487 3.85 -10.56 32.64
C ALA A 487 3.64 -9.16 32.06
N ALA A 488 2.74 -9.05 31.08
CA ALA A 488 2.40 -7.78 30.44
C ALA A 488 1.33 -7.02 31.25
N TYR A 489 1.51 -5.72 31.42
CA TYR A 489 0.52 -4.82 31.98
C TYR A 489 0.78 -3.38 31.55
N PHE A 490 -0.27 -2.57 31.35
CA PHE A 490 -0.12 -1.13 31.21
C PHE A 490 -1.27 -0.35 31.83
N GLU A 491 -0.97 0.91 32.16
CA GLU A 491 -1.94 1.92 32.58
C GLU A 491 -2.02 3.05 31.56
N VAL A 492 -3.16 3.75 31.55
CA VAL A 492 -3.37 4.96 30.76
C VAL A 492 -3.36 6.15 31.72
N ASN A 493 -2.52 7.14 31.46
CA ASN A 493 -2.30 8.28 32.35
C ASN A 493 -3.51 9.23 32.51
N LYS A 494 -4.67 8.90 31.93
CA LYS A 494 -5.89 9.70 31.94
C LYS A 494 -7.14 8.83 32.09
N TYR A 495 -8.09 9.33 32.88
CA TYR A 495 -9.41 8.72 33.04
C TYR A 495 -10.37 9.00 31.87
N GLN A 496 -10.16 10.09 31.13
CA GLN A 496 -10.94 10.46 29.95
C GLN A 496 -9.99 10.78 28.81
N VAL A 497 -10.19 10.09 27.68
CA VAL A 497 -9.36 10.26 26.48
C VAL A 497 -10.14 11.07 25.46
N VAL A 498 -9.53 12.14 24.97
CA VAL A 498 -10.13 13.05 23.99
C VAL A 498 -9.43 12.91 22.63
N LEU A 499 -10.19 13.01 21.54
CA LEU A 499 -9.68 12.93 20.17
C LEU A 499 -8.53 13.93 19.93
N GLY A 500 -7.44 13.46 19.31
CA GLY A 500 -6.31 14.28 18.94
C GLY A 500 -5.41 14.73 20.11
N GLU A 501 -5.79 14.43 21.35
CA GLU A 501 -4.97 14.71 22.52
C GLU A 501 -3.82 13.70 22.65
N MET A 502 -2.65 14.16 23.12
CA MET A 502 -1.58 13.25 23.49
C MET A 502 -1.91 12.56 24.82
N ILE A 503 -1.83 11.24 24.82
CA ILE A 503 -1.95 10.40 26.00
C ILE A 503 -0.68 9.55 26.15
N MET A 504 -0.34 9.21 27.38
CA MET A 504 0.78 8.31 27.66
C MET A 504 0.22 6.97 28.13
N MET A 505 0.68 5.89 27.51
CA MET A 505 0.48 4.53 27.99
C MET A 505 1.77 4.06 28.64
N ASP A 506 1.63 3.54 29.85
CA ASP A 506 2.76 3.23 30.73
C ASP A 506 2.73 1.74 31.10
N ALA A 507 3.71 0.99 30.61
CA ALA A 507 3.89 -0.42 30.86
C ALA A 507 5.00 -0.73 31.89
N GLU A 508 5.42 0.25 32.71
CA GLU A 508 6.51 0.07 33.69
C GLU A 508 6.23 -1.04 34.73
N GLU A 509 4.95 -1.35 34.97
CA GLU A 509 4.51 -2.42 35.86
C GLU A 509 4.51 -3.82 35.20
N SER A 510 4.91 -3.92 33.92
CA SER A 510 5.25 -5.21 33.31
C SER A 510 6.52 -5.76 33.95
N TYR A 511 6.56 -7.06 34.25
CA TYR A 511 7.69 -7.65 34.96
C TYR A 511 8.01 -9.06 34.46
N ASP A 512 9.24 -9.48 34.72
CA ASP A 512 9.75 -10.82 34.45
C ASP A 512 10.50 -11.30 35.70
N THR A 513 10.27 -12.56 36.10
CA THR A 513 10.78 -13.12 37.35
C THR A 513 12.19 -13.69 37.24
N ASP A 514 12.62 -14.04 36.03
CA ASP A 514 13.89 -14.71 35.76
C ASP A 514 14.65 -14.13 34.56
N GLY A 515 14.01 -13.27 33.76
CA GLY A 515 14.65 -12.46 32.72
C GLY A 515 14.44 -10.94 32.88
N LYS A 516 14.62 -10.23 31.78
CA LYS A 516 14.38 -8.79 31.61
C LYS A 516 13.56 -8.54 30.36
N ILE A 517 12.50 -7.75 30.50
CA ILE A 517 11.74 -7.25 29.34
C ILE A 517 12.62 -6.31 28.52
N ILE A 518 12.83 -6.64 27.25
CA ILE A 518 13.65 -5.86 26.31
C ILE A 518 12.84 -5.20 25.20
N LYS A 519 11.59 -5.63 24.98
CA LYS A 519 10.75 -5.14 23.89
C LYS A 519 9.28 -5.03 24.31
N TYR A 520 8.65 -3.95 23.88
CA TYR A 520 7.23 -3.65 24.04
C TYR A 520 6.63 -3.43 22.65
N ILE A 521 5.54 -4.12 22.34
CA ILE A 521 4.83 -4.05 21.07
C ILE A 521 3.41 -3.62 21.36
N TRP A 522 3.06 -2.42 20.90
CA TRP A 522 1.75 -1.81 21.08
C TRP A 522 0.92 -1.96 19.80
N GLU A 523 -0.23 -2.60 19.88
CA GLU A 523 -1.17 -2.79 18.77
C GLU A 523 -2.52 -2.12 19.08
N PHE A 524 -3.03 -1.36 18.11
CA PHE A 524 -4.26 -0.57 18.20
C PHE A 524 -5.28 -1.04 17.14
N SER A 525 -6.56 -1.07 17.49
CA SER A 525 -7.62 -1.46 16.53
C SER A 525 -7.76 -0.47 15.36
N ASP A 526 -7.57 0.82 15.64
CA ASP A 526 -7.50 1.91 14.65
C ASP A 526 -6.11 2.53 14.61
N GLU A 527 -5.79 3.20 13.50
CA GLU A 527 -4.55 3.97 13.37
C GLU A 527 -4.48 5.08 14.42
N VAL A 528 -3.33 5.20 15.06
CA VAL A 528 -2.98 6.28 15.99
C VAL A 528 -1.70 6.97 15.53
N MET A 529 -1.44 8.16 16.07
CA MET A 529 -0.15 8.83 15.88
C MET A 529 0.74 8.56 17.09
N ALA A 530 1.97 8.08 16.89
CA ALA A 530 3.02 8.07 17.92
C ALA A 530 4.29 8.63 17.30
N SER A 531 4.96 9.58 17.96
CA SER A 531 6.23 10.17 17.46
C SER A 531 6.22 10.60 15.98
N GLN A 532 5.09 11.17 15.52
CA GLN A 532 4.82 11.59 14.13
C GLN A 532 4.56 10.46 13.11
N GLU A 533 4.64 9.21 13.52
CA GLU A 533 4.27 8.07 12.70
C GLU A 533 2.80 7.71 12.89
N LYS A 534 2.12 7.45 11.78
CA LYS A 534 0.74 6.98 11.76
C LYS A 534 0.71 5.48 11.50
N ASN A 535 0.41 4.69 12.53
CA ASN A 535 0.40 3.24 12.40
C ASN A 535 -0.61 2.60 13.38
N LYS A 536 -0.84 1.30 13.24
CA LYS A 536 -1.57 0.47 14.19
C LYS A 536 -0.65 -0.30 15.12
N ILE A 537 0.61 -0.51 14.74
CA ILE A 537 1.58 -1.28 15.51
C ILE A 537 2.82 -0.42 15.73
N PHE A 538 3.30 -0.35 16.96
CA PHE A 538 4.51 0.35 17.35
C PHE A 538 5.38 -0.55 18.23
N GLU A 539 6.67 -0.61 17.92
CA GLU A 539 7.64 -1.37 18.70
C GLU A 539 8.58 -0.41 19.43
N THR A 540 8.72 -0.59 20.74
CA THR A 540 9.56 0.26 21.60
C THR A 540 10.42 -0.59 22.52
N ASN A 541 11.60 -0.08 22.86
CA ASN A 541 12.43 -0.65 23.96
C ASN A 541 12.16 0.08 25.29
N ALA A 542 11.31 1.09 25.27
CA ALA A 542 10.84 1.81 26.46
C ALA A 542 9.43 1.34 26.85
N PRO A 543 9.14 1.23 28.15
CA PRO A 543 7.82 0.82 28.66
C PRO A 543 6.73 1.88 28.43
N ILE A 544 7.11 3.10 28.06
CA ILE A 544 6.18 4.22 27.89
C ILE A 544 6.06 4.59 26.41
N ILE A 545 4.83 4.75 25.93
CA ILE A 545 4.53 5.28 24.59
C ILE A 545 3.56 6.46 24.67
N GLY A 546 3.88 7.54 23.94
CA GLY A 546 2.99 8.68 23.77
C GLY A 546 2.22 8.59 22.46
N ILE A 547 0.89 8.58 22.51
CA ILE A 547 0.04 8.44 21.32
C ILE A 547 -1.05 9.53 21.22
N ARG A 548 -1.60 9.73 20.02
CA ARG A 548 -2.84 10.48 19.76
C ARG A 548 -3.82 9.63 18.98
N PHE A 549 -5.04 9.50 19.49
CA PHE A 549 -6.12 8.85 18.75
C PHE A 549 -6.63 9.75 17.61
N LEU A 550 -6.86 9.14 16.45
CA LEU A 550 -7.34 9.82 15.23
C LEU A 550 -8.83 9.62 14.98
N LYS A 551 -9.50 8.79 15.77
CA LYS A 551 -10.94 8.53 15.69
C LYS A 551 -11.56 8.44 17.07
N THR A 552 -12.82 8.88 17.18
CA THR A 552 -13.65 8.72 18.38
C THR A 552 -14.23 7.32 18.47
N GLY A 553 -14.62 6.89 19.66
CA GLY A 553 -15.24 5.58 19.92
C GLY A 553 -14.34 4.64 20.70
N ILE A 554 -14.69 3.36 20.73
CA ILE A 554 -13.94 2.33 21.48
C ILE A 554 -12.75 1.86 20.64
N ASN A 555 -11.54 2.06 21.14
CA ASN A 555 -10.30 1.54 20.57
C ASN A 555 -9.77 0.39 21.44
N LYS A 556 -9.41 -0.74 20.83
CA LYS A 556 -8.84 -1.89 21.53
C LYS A 556 -7.32 -1.80 21.44
N VAL A 557 -6.67 -1.81 22.59
CA VAL A 557 -5.22 -1.72 22.72
C VAL A 557 -4.69 -3.06 23.24
N THR A 558 -3.66 -3.57 22.57
CA THR A 558 -2.96 -4.79 22.94
C THR A 558 -1.49 -4.44 23.16
N LEU A 559 -0.98 -4.73 24.35
CA LEU A 559 0.45 -4.68 24.65
C LEU A 559 0.98 -6.12 24.61
N LYS A 560 2.05 -6.35 23.87
CA LYS A 560 2.86 -7.57 23.94
C LYS A 560 4.25 -7.21 24.46
N VAL A 561 4.75 -7.93 25.46
CA VAL A 561 6.12 -7.77 25.98
C VAL A 561 6.96 -8.99 25.63
N VAL A 562 8.26 -8.79 25.38
CA VAL A 562 9.23 -9.84 25.09
C VAL A 562 10.44 -9.69 26.00
N ASP A 563 10.84 -10.78 26.64
CA ASP A 563 12.04 -10.84 27.50
C ASP A 563 13.33 -11.19 26.73
N ASP A 564 14.46 -11.15 27.43
CA ASP A 564 15.80 -11.45 26.91
C ASP A 564 16.08 -12.95 26.70
N LEU A 565 15.17 -13.81 27.14
CA LEU A 565 15.20 -15.26 27.01
C LEU A 565 14.15 -15.77 25.98
N GLY A 566 13.47 -14.85 25.28
CA GLY A 566 12.49 -15.11 24.22
C GLY A 566 11.08 -15.44 24.71
N GLY A 567 10.77 -15.28 25.99
CA GLY A 567 9.42 -15.39 26.53
C GLY A 567 8.57 -14.17 26.17
N GLU A 568 7.26 -14.41 26.06
CA GLU A 568 6.30 -13.40 25.61
C GLU A 568 4.99 -13.49 26.40
N ASP A 569 4.37 -12.33 26.65
CA ASP A 569 3.02 -12.23 27.21
C ASP A 569 2.25 -11.02 26.64
N ILE A 570 0.92 -11.06 26.76
CA ILE A 570 0.00 -10.10 26.15
C ILE A 570 -1.04 -9.58 27.13
N PHE A 571 -1.20 -8.26 27.20
CA PHE A 571 -2.26 -7.57 27.93
C PHE A 571 -3.17 -6.78 26.98
N LYS A 572 -4.48 -6.70 27.28
CA LYS A 572 -5.47 -6.02 26.44
C LYS A 572 -6.38 -5.11 27.25
N GLN A 573 -6.67 -3.92 26.72
CA GLN A 573 -7.61 -2.97 27.30
C GLN A 573 -8.43 -2.27 26.22
N GLU A 574 -9.69 -1.94 26.51
CA GLU A 574 -10.53 -1.10 25.66
C GLU A 574 -10.56 0.34 26.19
N ILE A 575 -10.35 1.31 25.32
CA ILE A 575 -10.29 2.74 25.64
C ILE A 575 -11.39 3.47 24.86
N GLU A 576 -12.24 4.21 25.57
CA GLU A 576 -13.28 5.05 24.94
C GLU A 576 -12.76 6.47 24.66
N VAL A 577 -12.66 6.82 23.38
CA VAL A 577 -12.19 8.12 22.90
C VAL A 577 -13.37 9.05 22.66
N GLN A 578 -13.42 10.15 23.41
CA GLN A 578 -14.47 11.16 23.34
C GLN A 578 -14.12 12.26 22.31
N PRO A 579 -15.11 12.90 21.68
CA PRO A 579 -14.88 14.09 20.85
C PRO A 579 -14.28 15.24 21.66
N ASP A 580 -13.41 16.05 21.04
CA ASP A 580 -12.95 17.31 21.63
C ASP A 580 -14.08 18.34 21.62
N LYS A 581 -14.60 18.67 22.80
CA LYS A 581 -15.69 19.65 22.95
C LYS A 581 -15.27 21.10 22.67
N ASN A 582 -13.96 21.38 22.63
CA ASN A 582 -13.42 22.71 22.38
C ASN A 582 -13.02 22.95 20.92
N LYS A 583 -12.97 21.91 20.10
CA LYS A 583 -12.66 21.98 18.67
C LYS A 583 -13.84 21.43 17.86
N PRO A 584 -14.68 22.30 17.27
CA PRO A 584 -15.85 21.84 16.54
C PRO A 584 -15.42 20.94 15.36
N ASP A 585 -16.11 19.81 15.19
CA ASP A 585 -15.84 18.86 14.11
C ASP A 585 -16.34 19.40 12.77
N TYR A 586 -15.58 20.33 12.20
CA TYR A 586 -15.86 20.92 10.89
C TYR A 586 -15.65 19.92 9.75
N GLU A 587 -14.88 18.85 9.95
CA GLU A 587 -14.64 17.84 8.92
C GLU A 587 -15.92 17.15 8.49
N ASN A 588 -16.92 17.07 9.36
CA ASN A 588 -18.22 16.48 9.06
C ASN A 588 -19.30 17.50 8.66
N ILE A 589 -18.94 18.77 8.45
CA ILE A 589 -19.87 19.82 8.00
C ILE A 589 -19.79 19.98 6.49
N PHE A 590 -20.95 19.87 5.84
CA PHE A 590 -21.08 19.94 4.39
C PHE A 590 -21.95 21.12 3.99
N ILE A 591 -21.57 21.81 2.92
CA ILE A 591 -22.55 22.47 2.06
C ILE A 591 -23.36 21.33 1.42
N ASN A 592 -24.67 21.34 1.58
CA ASN A 592 -25.52 20.20 1.24
C ASN A 592 -26.33 20.42 -0.03
N GLU A 593 -26.93 21.60 -0.18
CA GLU A 593 -27.74 21.95 -1.34
C GLU A 593 -27.77 23.48 -1.53
N LEU A 594 -27.81 23.93 -2.78
CA LEU A 594 -27.81 25.35 -3.17
C LEU A 594 -28.99 25.64 -4.10
N MET A 595 -29.64 26.80 -3.97
CA MET A 595 -30.63 27.29 -4.93
C MET A 595 -30.18 28.63 -5.54
N PRO A 596 -29.41 28.59 -6.65
CA PRO A 596 -28.93 29.81 -7.28
C PRO A 596 -30.01 30.54 -8.10
N ASN A 597 -30.92 29.80 -8.76
CA ASN A 597 -31.93 30.38 -9.67
C ASN A 597 -33.34 29.91 -9.26
N PRO A 598 -33.94 30.46 -8.20
CA PRO A 598 -35.29 30.09 -7.76
C PRO A 598 -36.36 30.48 -8.79
N LYS A 599 -37.52 29.81 -8.78
CA LYS A 599 -38.65 30.21 -9.66
C LYS A 599 -39.17 31.60 -9.29
N GLY A 600 -39.30 32.49 -10.29
CA GLY A 600 -39.86 33.83 -10.11
C GLY A 600 -38.79 34.93 -9.99
N LEU A 601 -38.92 35.82 -9.01
CA LEU A 601 -37.92 36.88 -8.78
C LEU A 601 -36.76 36.31 -7.94
N ASP A 602 -35.54 36.50 -8.43
CA ASP A 602 -34.28 36.06 -7.79
C ASP A 602 -34.10 36.66 -6.38
N SER A 603 -34.54 37.91 -6.18
CA SER A 603 -34.36 38.60 -4.89
C SER A 603 -35.28 38.04 -3.80
N GLY A 604 -34.67 37.36 -2.83
CA GLY A 604 -35.29 36.88 -1.59
C GLY A 604 -35.59 35.38 -1.55
N ASN A 605 -35.19 34.60 -2.55
CA ASN A 605 -35.56 33.19 -2.70
C ASN A 605 -34.35 32.25 -2.93
N GLU A 606 -33.14 32.79 -3.01
CA GLU A 606 -31.91 32.00 -3.05
C GLU A 606 -31.55 31.49 -1.65
N TRP A 607 -30.98 30.29 -1.56
CA TRP A 607 -30.58 29.72 -0.29
C TRP A 607 -29.42 28.73 -0.41
N ILE A 608 -28.72 28.59 0.71
CA ILE A 608 -27.59 27.69 0.93
C ILE A 608 -27.97 26.79 2.10
N GLU A 609 -27.87 25.48 1.92
CA GLU A 609 -28.09 24.51 2.99
C GLU A 609 -26.78 23.91 3.49
N LEU A 610 -26.66 23.78 4.81
CA LEU A 610 -25.58 23.10 5.50
C LEU A 610 -26.11 21.83 6.17
N TYR A 611 -25.28 20.78 6.21
CA TYR A 611 -25.58 19.50 6.84
C TYR A 611 -24.43 19.03 7.72
N ASN A 612 -24.76 18.51 8.91
CA ASN A 612 -23.81 17.88 9.82
C ASN A 612 -23.88 16.36 9.68
N ASN A 613 -22.88 15.75 9.04
CA ASN A 613 -22.77 14.29 8.93
C ASN A 613 -22.11 13.63 10.16
N GLY A 614 -21.74 14.42 11.17
CA GLY A 614 -21.10 13.95 12.39
C GLY A 614 -22.09 13.27 13.35
N SER A 615 -21.54 12.68 14.40
CA SER A 615 -22.29 12.05 15.50
C SER A 615 -22.62 13.01 16.65
N GLY A 616 -22.01 14.21 16.67
CA GLY A 616 -22.24 15.27 17.67
C GLY A 616 -22.80 16.56 17.07
N GLU A 617 -23.29 17.46 17.92
CA GLU A 617 -23.64 18.83 17.49
C GLU A 617 -22.39 19.68 17.25
N VAL A 618 -22.47 20.62 16.32
CA VAL A 618 -21.35 21.48 15.92
C VAL A 618 -21.78 22.94 15.94
N ASP A 619 -21.05 23.78 16.67
CA ASP A 619 -21.24 25.23 16.67
C ASP A 619 -20.53 25.85 15.46
N LEU A 620 -21.30 26.53 14.60
CA LEU A 620 -20.81 27.22 13.41
C LEU A 620 -20.67 28.73 13.62
N ILE A 621 -20.82 29.24 14.85
CA ILE A 621 -20.54 30.64 15.17
C ILE A 621 -19.09 30.97 14.82
N GLY A 622 -18.89 32.04 14.05
CA GLY A 622 -17.58 32.47 13.59
C GLY A 622 -17.21 31.97 12.19
N CYS A 623 -17.75 30.84 11.76
CA CYS A 623 -17.59 30.35 10.38
C CYS A 623 -18.16 31.36 9.37
N SER A 624 -17.66 31.34 8.14
CA SER A 624 -18.08 32.25 7.08
C SER A 624 -18.45 31.52 5.79
N LEU A 625 -19.50 32.02 5.12
CA LEU A 625 -19.81 31.67 3.74
C LEU A 625 -19.27 32.76 2.82
N ALA A 626 -18.46 32.42 1.82
CA ALA A 626 -17.80 33.38 0.96
C ALA A 626 -17.92 32.99 -0.52
N MET A 627 -18.27 33.96 -1.37
CA MET A 627 -18.17 33.81 -2.82
C MET A 627 -16.80 34.29 -3.32
N ASN A 628 -16.16 33.57 -4.26
CA ASN A 628 -14.84 33.97 -4.81
C ASN A 628 -14.83 35.42 -5.38
N LYS A 629 -15.97 35.92 -5.87
CA LYS A 629 -16.16 37.29 -6.37
C LYS A 629 -17.44 37.92 -5.81
N GLY A 630 -17.56 38.01 -4.49
CA GLY A 630 -18.79 38.53 -3.88
C GLY A 630 -18.68 38.86 -2.40
N LYS A 631 -19.84 38.85 -1.73
CA LYS A 631 -19.93 39.10 -0.29
C LYS A 631 -19.56 37.87 0.52
N THR A 632 -19.00 38.12 1.69
CA THR A 632 -18.79 37.14 2.75
C THR A 632 -19.86 37.35 3.82
N TYR A 633 -20.48 36.27 4.27
CA TYR A 633 -21.41 36.25 5.39
C TYR A 633 -20.81 35.49 6.56
N LYS A 634 -20.62 36.18 7.69
CA LYS A 634 -20.17 35.56 8.94
C LYS A 634 -21.37 35.01 9.71
N ILE A 635 -21.32 33.73 10.06
CA ILE A 635 -22.34 33.05 10.86
C ILE A 635 -22.18 33.50 12.31
N THR A 636 -23.26 34.03 12.90
CA THR A 636 -23.25 34.63 14.24
C THR A 636 -24.10 33.89 15.26
N ASN A 637 -24.96 32.97 14.82
CA ASN A 637 -25.82 32.18 15.69
C ASN A 637 -26.34 30.94 14.93
N LEU A 638 -25.57 29.85 14.94
CA LEU A 638 -25.99 28.58 14.34
C LEU A 638 -25.27 27.41 14.99
N VAL A 639 -26.01 26.58 15.73
CA VAL A 639 -25.55 25.27 16.21
C VAL A 639 -26.27 24.20 15.40
N LEU A 640 -25.51 23.28 14.81
CA LEU A 640 -25.98 22.25 13.90
C LEU A 640 -25.99 20.89 14.61
N PRO A 641 -27.16 20.32 14.96
CA PRO A 641 -27.24 19.02 15.63
C PRO A 641 -26.61 17.90 14.78
N ALA A 642 -26.24 16.80 15.42
CA ALA A 642 -25.82 15.57 14.71
C ALA A 642 -26.89 15.15 13.70
N LYS A 643 -26.48 14.87 12.45
CA LYS A 643 -27.38 14.56 11.32
C LYS A 643 -28.42 15.67 11.02
N GLY A 644 -28.18 16.89 11.50
CA GLY A 644 -29.06 18.04 11.34
C GLY A 644 -28.74 18.92 10.13
N TYR A 645 -29.73 19.71 9.71
CA TYR A 645 -29.65 20.61 8.56
C TYR A 645 -29.93 22.08 8.97
N ALA A 646 -29.32 23.02 8.27
CA ALA A 646 -29.66 24.45 8.37
C ALA A 646 -29.68 25.14 7.03
N VAL A 647 -30.64 26.06 6.87
CA VAL A 647 -30.87 26.78 5.62
C VAL A 647 -30.61 28.26 5.84
N LEU A 648 -29.73 28.82 5.03
CA LEU A 648 -29.30 30.22 5.06
C LEU A 648 -29.71 30.88 3.73
N SER A 649 -30.81 31.64 3.76
CA SER A 649 -31.30 32.37 2.58
C SER A 649 -30.55 33.68 2.35
N ASP A 650 -30.57 34.19 1.13
CA ASP A 650 -30.08 35.53 0.75
C ASP A 650 -30.66 36.68 1.61
N LYS A 651 -31.88 36.54 2.13
CA LYS A 651 -32.47 37.49 3.09
C LYS A 651 -31.66 37.65 4.37
N ILE A 652 -30.98 36.58 4.79
CA ILE A 652 -30.12 36.52 5.98
C ILE A 652 -28.68 36.82 5.57
N THR A 653 -28.16 36.07 4.60
CA THR A 653 -26.74 36.10 4.25
C THR A 653 -26.34 37.32 3.46
N LYS A 654 -27.28 37.90 2.69
CA LYS A 654 -27.03 38.90 1.64
C LYS A 654 -26.07 38.41 0.54
N ILE A 655 -25.75 37.13 0.51
CA ILE A 655 -25.03 36.48 -0.59
C ILE A 655 -26.00 36.34 -1.75
N VAL A 656 -25.53 36.67 -2.95
CA VAL A 656 -26.26 36.46 -4.21
C VAL A 656 -25.52 35.36 -4.96
N LEU A 657 -26.23 34.29 -5.27
CA LEU A 657 -25.73 33.18 -6.06
C LEU A 657 -25.93 33.47 -7.55
N LEU A 658 -24.87 33.47 -8.33
CA LEU A 658 -24.96 33.80 -9.77
C LEU A 658 -25.64 32.68 -10.56
N ASN A 659 -26.54 33.01 -11.49
CA ASN A 659 -27.24 32.03 -12.35
C ASN A 659 -26.35 31.37 -13.42
N SER A 660 -25.17 31.93 -13.70
CA SER A 660 -24.28 31.48 -14.79
C SER A 660 -23.18 30.52 -14.34
N GLU A 661 -22.57 30.79 -13.20
CA GLU A 661 -21.52 30.00 -12.56
C GLU A 661 -21.17 30.67 -11.23
N GLY A 662 -20.71 29.91 -10.24
CA GLY A 662 -20.29 30.49 -8.98
C GLY A 662 -19.48 29.52 -8.13
N ASP A 663 -18.67 30.09 -7.25
CA ASP A 663 -17.81 29.36 -6.33
C ASP A 663 -18.14 29.81 -4.90
N LEU A 664 -18.66 28.89 -4.09
CA LEU A 664 -19.05 29.13 -2.70
C LEU A 664 -18.14 28.35 -1.76
N LYS A 665 -17.56 29.06 -0.79
CA LYS A 665 -16.72 28.50 0.28
C LYS A 665 -17.42 28.57 1.62
N LEU A 666 -17.28 27.51 2.41
CA LEU A 666 -17.50 27.51 3.85
C LEU A 666 -16.11 27.53 4.52
N ILE A 667 -15.87 28.49 5.39
CA ILE A 667 -14.57 28.80 5.99
C ILE A 667 -14.75 28.78 7.52
N ASP A 668 -13.80 28.19 8.25
CA ASP A 668 -13.81 28.18 9.71
C ASP A 668 -13.42 29.57 10.30
N PRO A 669 -13.58 29.78 11.62
CA PRO A 669 -13.21 31.04 12.26
C PRO A 669 -11.73 31.43 12.10
N GLU A 670 -10.86 30.44 11.91
CA GLU A 670 -9.41 30.60 11.71
C GLU A 670 -9.04 30.91 10.25
N GLY A 671 -9.99 30.88 9.33
CA GLY A 671 -9.79 31.24 7.92
C GLY A 671 -9.46 30.06 7.00
N LYS A 672 -9.45 28.83 7.51
CA LYS A 672 -9.27 27.62 6.71
C LYS A 672 -10.59 27.22 6.03
N THR A 673 -10.49 26.87 4.76
CA THR A 673 -11.65 26.40 3.97
C THR A 673 -12.09 25.02 4.46
N ILE A 674 -13.31 24.94 4.99
CA ILE A 674 -13.99 23.69 5.36
C ILE A 674 -14.50 22.99 4.10
N ARG A 675 -15.16 23.73 3.20
CA ARG A 675 -15.72 23.23 1.93
C ARG A 675 -15.65 24.29 0.84
N GLU A 676 -15.49 23.87 -0.41
CA GLU A 676 -15.60 24.72 -1.60
C GLU A 676 -16.43 24.01 -2.65
N ILE A 677 -17.49 24.66 -3.13
CA ILE A 677 -18.40 24.15 -4.15
C ILE A 677 -18.41 25.10 -5.33
N ASN A 678 -18.09 24.56 -6.51
CA ASN A 678 -18.18 25.26 -7.77
C ASN A 678 -19.37 24.73 -8.55
N TYR A 679 -20.20 25.62 -9.09
CA TYR A 679 -21.38 25.26 -9.86
C TYR A 679 -21.45 26.06 -11.16
N SER A 680 -22.09 25.48 -12.17
CA SER A 680 -22.19 26.04 -13.52
C SER A 680 -23.60 26.57 -13.79
N LYS A 681 -23.90 26.94 -15.05
CA LYS A 681 -25.15 27.61 -15.42
C LYS A 681 -26.37 26.77 -15.05
N VAL A 682 -27.33 27.39 -14.38
CA VAL A 682 -28.49 26.73 -13.79
C VAL A 682 -29.80 27.09 -14.49
N LEU A 683 -30.71 26.10 -14.56
CA LEU A 683 -32.10 26.30 -15.00
C LEU A 683 -32.97 26.82 -13.86
N GLU A 684 -33.93 27.70 -14.17
CA GLU A 684 -34.84 28.26 -13.18
C GLU A 684 -35.61 27.16 -12.42
N GLY A 685 -35.59 27.28 -11.09
CA GLY A 685 -36.23 26.38 -10.14
C GLY A 685 -35.45 25.11 -9.79
N TRP A 686 -34.19 25.00 -10.23
CA TRP A 686 -33.32 23.86 -9.92
C TRP A 686 -32.33 24.20 -8.82
N SER A 687 -32.10 23.23 -7.94
CA SER A 687 -31.07 23.29 -6.91
C SER A 687 -29.89 22.39 -7.27
N TYR A 688 -28.71 22.75 -6.79
CA TYR A 688 -27.51 21.94 -6.87
C TYR A 688 -27.36 21.17 -5.57
N ALA A 689 -27.48 19.85 -5.62
CA ALA A 689 -27.56 18.99 -4.44
C ALA A 689 -26.42 17.98 -4.40
N ARG A 690 -25.88 17.76 -3.21
CA ARG A 690 -24.87 16.73 -2.94
C ARG A 690 -25.50 15.33 -2.89
N ASP A 691 -24.96 14.39 -3.66
CA ASP A 691 -25.34 12.98 -3.69
C ASP A 691 -24.40 12.17 -2.79
N GLU A 692 -24.85 11.84 -1.58
CA GLU A 692 -24.10 11.05 -0.61
C GLU A 692 -23.83 9.62 -1.09
N GLU A 693 -24.74 9.05 -1.89
CA GLU A 693 -24.66 7.65 -2.34
C GLU A 693 -23.61 7.47 -3.44
N LYS A 694 -23.23 8.56 -4.11
CA LYS A 694 -22.19 8.61 -5.15
C LYS A 694 -20.93 9.33 -4.68
N GLY A 695 -20.54 9.13 -3.42
CA GLY A 695 -19.29 9.66 -2.90
C GLY A 695 -19.25 11.19 -2.82
N ASN A 696 -20.39 11.82 -2.51
CA ASN A 696 -20.56 13.28 -2.42
C ASN A 696 -20.42 14.03 -3.75
N SER A 697 -20.71 13.37 -4.88
CA SER A 697 -20.83 14.06 -6.17
C SER A 697 -21.97 15.08 -6.16
N TRP A 698 -21.86 16.16 -6.93
CA TRP A 698 -22.90 17.18 -6.98
C TRP A 698 -23.71 17.11 -8.27
N GLU A 699 -25.03 17.14 -8.15
CA GLU A 699 -25.97 17.00 -9.26
C GLU A 699 -27.04 18.09 -9.21
N TRP A 700 -27.45 18.57 -10.38
CA TRP A 700 -28.63 19.44 -10.47
C TRP A 700 -29.89 18.61 -10.28
N THR A 701 -30.80 19.08 -9.42
CA THR A 701 -32.10 18.45 -9.15
C THR A 701 -33.23 19.46 -9.31
N ASN A 702 -34.38 18.99 -9.82
CA ASN A 702 -35.61 19.79 -9.91
C ASN A 702 -36.54 19.58 -8.71
N LYS A 703 -36.11 18.78 -7.74
CA LYS A 703 -36.77 18.58 -6.46
C LYS A 703 -35.87 19.08 -5.33
N PRO A 704 -35.88 20.40 -5.07
CA PRO A 704 -35.16 20.94 -3.92
C PRO A 704 -35.64 20.31 -2.61
N THR A 705 -34.71 19.98 -1.73
CA THR A 705 -34.94 19.23 -0.48
C THR A 705 -34.44 20.00 0.73
N LEU A 706 -35.24 20.98 1.16
CA LEU A 706 -34.91 21.76 2.35
C LEU A 706 -35.04 20.93 3.63
N LYS A 707 -33.94 20.87 4.38
CA LYS A 707 -33.79 20.26 5.72
C LYS A 707 -34.03 18.77 5.77
N GLU A 708 -33.87 18.11 4.64
CA GLU A 708 -34.08 16.67 4.50
C GLU A 708 -32.94 16.07 3.67
N LYS A 709 -32.82 14.75 3.67
CA LYS A 709 -31.84 14.07 2.81
C LYS A 709 -32.11 14.45 1.35
N ASN A 710 -31.04 14.81 0.63
CA ASN A 710 -31.12 15.21 -0.76
C ASN A 710 -31.81 14.13 -1.61
N ILE A 711 -32.83 14.55 -2.34
CA ILE A 711 -33.46 13.72 -3.36
C ILE A 711 -32.93 14.19 -4.70
N ILE A 712 -32.00 13.41 -5.25
CA ILE A 712 -31.57 13.57 -6.64
C ILE A 712 -32.66 12.97 -7.53
N ALA A 713 -33.77 13.70 -7.69
CA ALA A 713 -34.86 13.34 -8.58
C ALA A 713 -35.30 14.58 -9.35
N GLY A 714 -35.48 14.41 -10.65
CA GLY A 714 -35.02 15.45 -11.54
C GLY A 714 -33.57 15.22 -11.94
N GLN A 715 -33.16 13.94 -12.10
CA GLN A 715 -32.31 13.57 -13.23
C GLN A 715 -32.61 14.56 -14.35
N VAL A 716 -31.59 15.05 -15.02
CA VAL A 716 -31.76 15.47 -16.40
C VAL A 716 -32.49 14.31 -17.08
N VAL A 717 -33.81 14.40 -17.15
CA VAL A 717 -34.60 14.04 -18.31
C VAL A 717 -34.38 15.29 -19.15
N GLY A 718 -33.36 15.36 -19.99
CA GLY A 718 -32.91 14.27 -20.84
C GLY A 718 -31.69 13.45 -20.44
N SER A 719 -31.94 12.29 -19.85
CA SER A 719 -31.83 11.00 -20.51
C SER A 719 -33.00 10.84 -21.50
N LYS A 720 -33.10 11.73 -22.48
CA LYS A 720 -32.83 11.21 -23.80
C LYS A 720 -31.33 11.26 -23.84
N ALA A 721 -30.66 10.16 -24.18
CA ALA A 721 -29.40 10.29 -24.89
C ALA A 721 -29.62 11.46 -25.86
N VAL A 722 -29.00 12.62 -25.58
CA VAL A 722 -29.07 13.71 -26.55
C VAL A 722 -28.32 13.10 -27.69
N ARG A 723 -29.09 12.61 -28.67
CA ARG A 723 -28.53 11.96 -29.84
C ARG A 723 -27.49 12.94 -30.32
N THR A 724 -26.29 12.48 -30.64
CA THR A 724 -25.32 13.31 -31.36
C THR A 724 -26.08 14.07 -32.45
N SER A 725 -26.85 13.38 -33.30
CA SER A 725 -27.72 13.97 -34.33
C SER A 725 -28.64 15.13 -33.90
N SER A 726 -29.16 15.13 -32.65
CA SER A 726 -30.12 16.12 -32.13
C SER A 726 -29.53 17.21 -31.24
N ALA A 727 -28.26 17.09 -30.84
CA ALA A 727 -27.59 18.05 -29.97
C ALA A 727 -27.09 19.26 -30.77
N GLY A 728 -27.29 20.48 -30.23
CA GLY A 728 -26.70 21.68 -30.82
C GLY A 728 -25.18 21.70 -30.66
N ASP A 729 -24.45 22.30 -31.60
CA ASP A 729 -23.00 22.52 -31.46
C ASP A 729 -22.72 23.32 -30.17
N GLY A 730 -21.66 22.94 -29.44
CA GLY A 730 -21.33 23.54 -28.14
C GLY A 730 -22.18 23.07 -26.96
N GLN A 731 -23.13 22.15 -27.15
CA GLN A 731 -23.92 21.57 -26.05
C GLN A 731 -23.09 20.56 -25.24
N ALA A 732 -23.08 20.71 -23.91
CA ALA A 732 -22.53 19.69 -23.02
C ALA A 732 -23.45 18.46 -22.97
N ILE A 733 -22.88 17.27 -23.17
CA ILE A 733 -23.59 16.00 -23.15
C ILE A 733 -22.82 14.95 -22.35
N ARG A 734 -23.55 13.94 -21.89
CA ARG A 734 -23.03 12.72 -21.27
C ARG A 734 -23.57 11.55 -22.07
N ILE A 735 -22.69 10.66 -22.52
CA ILE A 735 -23.07 9.45 -23.25
C ILE A 735 -22.41 8.22 -22.67
N VAL A 736 -23.03 7.06 -22.85
CA VAL A 736 -22.49 5.76 -22.42
C VAL A 736 -22.45 4.84 -23.64
N GLY A 737 -21.28 4.28 -23.91
CA GLY A 737 -21.08 3.40 -25.06
C GLY A 737 -19.92 2.44 -24.83
N LYS A 738 -19.80 1.44 -25.71
CA LYS A 738 -18.68 0.51 -25.75
C LYS A 738 -17.62 1.02 -26.72
N VAL A 739 -16.34 0.95 -26.37
CA VAL A 739 -15.23 1.29 -27.26
C VAL A 739 -15.21 0.33 -28.44
N ILE A 740 -15.30 0.85 -29.66
CA ILE A 740 -15.25 0.06 -30.91
C ILE A 740 -13.95 0.29 -31.71
N VAL A 741 -13.20 1.35 -31.36
CA VAL A 741 -11.89 1.72 -31.93
C VAL A 741 -11.08 2.33 -30.80
N GLU A 742 -9.84 1.87 -30.57
CA GLU A 742 -8.97 2.41 -29.53
C GLU A 742 -8.40 3.80 -29.89
N PRO A 743 -8.02 4.61 -28.89
CA PRO A 743 -7.32 5.86 -29.10
C PRO A 743 -6.08 5.71 -30.00
N GLY A 744 -5.99 6.55 -31.03
CA GLY A 744 -4.81 6.60 -31.90
C GLY A 744 -4.86 5.70 -33.14
N LEU A 745 -5.77 4.73 -33.22
CA LEU A 745 -5.86 3.80 -34.35
C LEU A 745 -6.35 4.49 -35.63
N LEU A 746 -7.54 5.09 -35.62
CA LEU A 746 -8.08 5.81 -36.79
C LEU A 746 -7.75 7.31 -36.80
N GLY A 747 -7.16 7.82 -35.72
CA GLY A 747 -6.60 9.16 -35.61
C GLY A 747 -5.99 9.43 -34.22
N LYS A 748 -4.90 10.21 -34.17
CA LYS A 748 -4.11 10.45 -32.94
C LYS A 748 -4.86 11.11 -31.78
N ASN A 749 -5.99 11.76 -32.08
CA ASN A 749 -6.76 12.58 -31.13
C ASN A 749 -8.17 12.05 -30.91
N ILE A 750 -8.48 10.86 -31.44
CA ILE A 750 -9.84 10.33 -31.43
C ILE A 750 -9.86 8.84 -31.08
N PHE A 751 -11.03 8.42 -30.61
CA PHE A 751 -11.47 7.03 -30.55
C PHE A 751 -12.98 7.00 -30.82
N TYR A 752 -13.56 5.81 -30.99
CA TYR A 752 -15.00 5.68 -31.24
C TYR A 752 -15.66 4.78 -30.21
N ILE A 753 -16.89 5.15 -29.84
CA ILE A 753 -17.77 4.32 -29.00
C ILE A 753 -19.10 4.07 -29.70
N GLN A 754 -19.76 2.97 -29.34
CA GLN A 754 -21.09 2.61 -29.81
C GLN A 754 -22.05 2.42 -28.65
N GLU A 755 -23.20 3.10 -28.72
CA GLU A 755 -24.30 2.95 -27.76
C GLU A 755 -25.01 1.60 -27.96
N GLU A 756 -25.74 1.13 -26.94
CA GLU A 756 -26.53 -0.12 -26.97
C GLU A 756 -27.62 -0.15 -28.06
N GLY A 757 -27.96 1.01 -28.63
CA GLY A 757 -28.89 1.15 -29.76
C GLY A 757 -28.24 1.17 -31.15
N GLY A 758 -26.96 0.80 -31.27
CA GLY A 758 -26.27 0.65 -32.56
C GLY A 758 -25.72 1.94 -33.18
N ARG A 759 -25.92 3.09 -32.54
CA ARG A 759 -25.39 4.39 -32.99
C ARG A 759 -24.01 4.64 -32.38
N GLY A 760 -23.12 5.26 -33.15
CA GLY A 760 -21.78 5.55 -32.68
C GLY A 760 -21.51 7.03 -32.45
N ALA A 761 -20.36 7.30 -31.84
CA ALA A 761 -19.87 8.64 -31.57
C ALA A 761 -18.35 8.69 -31.65
N GLN A 762 -17.82 9.68 -32.36
CA GLN A 762 -16.40 10.03 -32.32
C GLN A 762 -16.11 10.81 -31.04
N ILE A 763 -15.18 10.32 -30.22
CA ILE A 763 -14.69 11.02 -29.04
C ILE A 763 -13.37 11.69 -29.39
N TYR A 764 -13.26 12.99 -29.13
CA TYR A 764 -12.10 13.81 -29.45
C TYR A 764 -11.49 14.40 -28.18
N SER A 765 -10.16 14.34 -28.08
CA SER A 765 -9.39 15.05 -27.06
C SER A 765 -8.28 15.86 -27.73
N TYR A 766 -8.24 17.16 -27.44
CA TYR A 766 -7.19 18.03 -27.98
C TYR A 766 -5.80 17.62 -27.48
N TYR A 767 -5.69 17.32 -26.19
CA TYR A 767 -4.44 16.92 -25.54
C TYR A 767 -4.10 15.43 -25.69
N LYS A 768 -4.98 14.64 -26.34
CA LYS A 768 -4.86 13.18 -26.47
C LYS A 768 -4.81 12.47 -25.11
N ASP A 769 -5.32 13.14 -24.09
CA ASP A 769 -5.34 12.66 -22.73
C ASP A 769 -6.52 11.70 -22.55
N PHE A 770 -6.30 10.44 -22.90
CA PHE A 770 -7.26 9.35 -22.77
C PHE A 770 -6.79 8.40 -21.65
N PRO A 771 -7.72 7.80 -20.89
CA PRO A 771 -7.37 6.66 -20.05
C PRO A 771 -6.92 5.47 -20.92
N ASN A 772 -6.34 4.44 -20.29
CA ASN A 772 -6.06 3.19 -21.01
C ASN A 772 -7.39 2.53 -21.38
N LEU A 773 -7.66 2.34 -22.68
CA LEU A 773 -8.93 1.85 -23.20
C LEU A 773 -8.69 0.72 -24.20
N ALA A 774 -9.40 -0.38 -24.03
CA ALA A 774 -9.44 -1.50 -24.95
C ALA A 774 -10.80 -1.59 -25.68
N MET A 775 -10.83 -2.26 -26.83
CA MET A 775 -12.09 -2.57 -27.50
C MET A 775 -13.03 -3.37 -26.58
N GLY A 776 -14.31 -2.99 -26.57
CA GLY A 776 -15.34 -3.61 -25.75
C GLY A 776 -15.55 -2.95 -24.38
N ASP A 777 -14.60 -2.12 -23.92
CA ASP A 777 -14.75 -1.37 -22.66
C ASP A 777 -16.00 -0.49 -22.69
N LYS A 778 -16.85 -0.62 -21.67
CA LYS A 778 -18.02 0.24 -21.50
C LYS A 778 -17.56 1.50 -20.79
N VAL A 779 -17.73 2.65 -21.44
CA VAL A 779 -17.29 3.94 -20.93
C VAL A 779 -18.46 4.91 -20.83
N GLU A 780 -18.43 5.75 -19.80
CA GLU A 780 -19.22 6.97 -19.71
C GLU A 780 -18.33 8.15 -20.13
N VAL A 781 -18.79 8.95 -21.09
CA VAL A 781 -18.07 10.11 -21.60
C VAL A 781 -18.88 11.36 -21.35
N VAL A 782 -18.27 12.36 -20.72
CA VAL A 782 -18.80 13.70 -20.56
C VAL A 782 -18.02 14.63 -21.47
N GLY A 783 -18.71 15.47 -22.23
CA GLY A 783 -18.01 16.40 -23.12
C GLY A 783 -18.92 17.38 -23.82
N VAL A 784 -18.37 18.14 -24.74
CA VAL A 784 -19.10 19.15 -25.50
C VAL A 784 -19.21 18.72 -26.95
N VAL A 785 -20.42 18.78 -27.51
CA VAL A 785 -20.67 18.46 -28.92
C VAL A 785 -19.89 19.42 -29.81
N GLY A 786 -19.28 18.86 -30.84
CA GLY A 786 -18.55 19.57 -31.86
C GLY A 786 -18.74 18.94 -33.22
N ASP A 787 -18.34 19.67 -34.26
CA ASP A 787 -18.24 19.17 -35.63
C ASP A 787 -16.77 19.11 -36.08
N TYR A 788 -16.47 18.18 -36.99
CA TYR A 788 -15.28 18.24 -37.84
C TYR A 788 -15.54 17.67 -39.22
N GLN A 789 -15.51 18.53 -40.24
CA GLN A 789 -15.73 18.12 -41.63
C GLN A 789 -17.05 17.37 -41.79
N GLY A 790 -18.13 17.83 -41.14
CA GLY A 790 -19.45 17.21 -41.21
C GLY A 790 -19.67 16.04 -40.25
N GLU A 791 -18.60 15.45 -39.69
CA GLU A 791 -18.74 14.37 -38.69
C GLU A 791 -18.90 14.95 -37.28
N ARG A 792 -19.95 14.53 -36.58
CA ARG A 792 -20.19 15.00 -35.22
C ARG A 792 -19.31 14.26 -34.22
N ARG A 793 -18.76 14.99 -33.27
CA ARG A 793 -17.84 14.49 -32.23
C ARG A 793 -18.13 15.06 -30.85
N ILE A 794 -17.60 14.39 -29.83
CA ILE A 794 -17.67 14.82 -28.44
C ILE A 794 -16.27 15.24 -27.99
N LYS A 795 -16.12 16.52 -27.67
CA LYS A 795 -14.86 17.11 -27.23
C LYS A 795 -14.75 16.96 -25.71
N THR A 796 -13.75 16.19 -25.30
CA THR A 796 -13.32 16.01 -23.90
C THR A 796 -12.15 16.94 -23.60
N LYS A 797 -12.01 17.36 -22.34
CA LYS A 797 -10.93 18.23 -21.85
C LYS A 797 -9.78 17.42 -21.27
N SER A 798 -10.08 16.35 -20.54
CA SER A 798 -9.10 15.50 -19.86
C SER A 798 -9.56 14.06 -19.77
N ARG A 799 -8.65 13.15 -19.37
CA ARG A 799 -8.97 11.73 -19.13
C ARG A 799 -10.11 11.53 -18.12
N ASN A 800 -10.29 12.45 -17.17
CA ASN A 800 -11.32 12.35 -16.12
C ASN A 800 -12.74 12.55 -16.67
N ASP A 801 -12.88 13.08 -17.88
CA ASP A 801 -14.15 13.17 -18.59
C ASP A 801 -14.61 11.82 -19.14
N ILE A 802 -13.77 10.78 -19.03
CA ILE A 802 -14.01 9.42 -19.53
C ILE A 802 -13.87 8.46 -18.37
N LYS A 803 -14.98 7.86 -17.96
CA LYS A 803 -15.02 6.88 -16.88
C LYS A 803 -15.24 5.49 -17.44
N VAL A 804 -14.29 4.58 -17.20
CA VAL A 804 -14.47 3.15 -17.50
C VAL A 804 -15.45 2.56 -16.49
N LEU A 805 -16.57 2.03 -16.99
CA LEU A 805 -17.63 1.43 -16.19
C LEU A 805 -17.43 -0.08 -16.03
N SER A 806 -16.94 -0.74 -17.08
CA SER A 806 -16.64 -2.17 -17.07
C SER A 806 -15.78 -2.53 -18.26
N ASN A 807 -14.81 -3.44 -18.09
CA ASN A 807 -14.14 -4.10 -19.20
C ASN A 807 -15.14 -5.06 -19.86
N GLY A 808 -15.19 -5.14 -21.19
CA GLY A 808 -16.37 -5.68 -21.84
C GLY A 808 -16.15 -6.42 -23.16
N GLU A 809 -17.21 -7.12 -23.55
CA GLU A 809 -17.32 -7.91 -24.78
C GLU A 809 -17.50 -7.02 -26.01
N MET A 810 -16.80 -7.36 -27.10
CA MET A 810 -16.82 -6.62 -28.37
C MET A 810 -18.23 -6.47 -28.94
N VAL A 811 -18.47 -5.33 -29.59
CA VAL A 811 -19.71 -5.08 -30.34
C VAL A 811 -19.58 -5.70 -31.73
N ALA A 812 -20.49 -6.62 -32.07
CA ALA A 812 -20.56 -7.16 -33.42
C ALA A 812 -21.04 -6.07 -34.42
N PRO A 813 -20.47 -6.02 -35.64
CA PRO A 813 -20.88 -5.05 -36.64
C PRO A 813 -22.31 -5.33 -37.12
N THR A 814 -23.09 -4.27 -37.36
CA THR A 814 -24.44 -4.38 -37.94
C THR A 814 -24.35 -4.52 -39.46
N GLU A 815 -25.02 -5.50 -40.05
CA GLU A 815 -25.11 -5.61 -41.52
C GLU A 815 -26.00 -4.50 -42.09
N VAL A 816 -25.48 -3.76 -43.08
CA VAL A 816 -26.20 -2.67 -43.77
C VAL A 816 -25.94 -2.72 -45.28
N GLN A 817 -26.88 -2.17 -46.06
CA GLN A 817 -26.67 -1.93 -47.49
C GLN A 817 -26.04 -0.55 -47.72
N VAL A 818 -25.39 -0.35 -48.86
CA VAL A 818 -24.72 0.92 -49.17
C VAL A 818 -25.70 2.09 -49.19
N GLU A 819 -26.91 1.89 -49.71
CA GLU A 819 -27.94 2.95 -49.73
C GLU A 819 -28.41 3.38 -48.33
N ASP A 820 -28.21 2.54 -47.31
CA ASP A 820 -28.57 2.81 -45.90
C ASP A 820 -27.43 3.47 -45.11
N VAL A 821 -26.27 3.70 -45.72
CA VAL A 821 -25.15 4.39 -45.06
C VAL A 821 -25.39 5.89 -45.02
N GLY A 822 -25.42 6.46 -43.82
CA GLY A 822 -25.69 7.88 -43.63
C GLY A 822 -25.72 8.30 -42.16
N GLU A 823 -26.35 9.45 -41.87
CA GLU A 823 -26.41 10.05 -40.53
C GLU A 823 -26.91 9.08 -39.44
N ASP A 824 -27.84 8.18 -39.78
CA ASP A 824 -28.44 7.25 -38.81
C ASP A 824 -27.47 6.20 -38.26
N ASN A 825 -26.39 5.90 -38.99
CA ASN A 825 -25.33 4.98 -38.58
C ASN A 825 -23.95 5.65 -38.49
N GLU A 826 -23.87 6.98 -38.53
CA GLU A 826 -22.61 7.71 -38.31
C GLU A 826 -21.94 7.28 -36.99
N GLY A 827 -20.62 7.04 -37.07
CA GLY A 827 -19.77 6.60 -35.98
C GLY A 827 -19.96 5.15 -35.58
N ALA A 828 -20.94 4.42 -36.12
CA ALA A 828 -21.24 3.04 -35.74
C ALA A 828 -20.38 2.03 -36.50
N MET A 829 -20.18 0.86 -35.89
CA MET A 829 -19.54 -0.30 -36.49
C MET A 829 -20.55 -1.07 -37.36
N VAL A 830 -20.32 -1.10 -38.67
CA VAL A 830 -21.18 -1.78 -39.65
C VAL A 830 -20.39 -2.77 -40.49
N LYS A 831 -21.12 -3.65 -41.20
CA LYS A 831 -20.58 -4.63 -42.14
C LYS A 831 -21.33 -4.55 -43.47
N ILE A 832 -20.59 -4.45 -44.58
CA ILE A 832 -21.13 -4.36 -45.94
C ILE A 832 -20.48 -5.44 -46.80
N THR A 833 -21.28 -6.14 -47.60
CA THR A 833 -20.79 -7.12 -48.56
C THR A 833 -21.09 -6.64 -49.97
N GLY A 834 -20.04 -6.42 -50.77
CA GLY A 834 -20.19 -5.91 -52.14
C GLY A 834 -19.01 -6.25 -53.04
N GLN A 835 -19.14 -5.95 -54.32
CA GLN A 835 -18.06 -6.06 -55.29
C GLN A 835 -17.14 -4.84 -55.23
N LEU A 836 -15.83 -5.06 -55.16
CA LEU A 836 -14.84 -4.01 -55.24
C LEU A 836 -14.76 -3.47 -56.68
N THR A 837 -15.19 -2.24 -56.93
CA THR A 837 -15.28 -1.66 -58.28
C THR A 837 -14.05 -0.84 -58.66
N GLU A 838 -13.38 -0.22 -57.67
CA GLU A 838 -12.20 0.62 -57.91
C GLU A 838 -11.24 0.64 -56.72
N ILE A 839 -9.93 0.78 -57.00
CA ILE A 839 -8.89 1.09 -56.00
C ILE A 839 -8.10 2.30 -56.48
N LYS A 840 -8.04 3.37 -55.66
CA LYS A 840 -7.14 4.52 -55.83
C LYS A 840 -6.39 4.79 -54.53
N GLY A 841 -5.16 4.26 -54.45
CA GLY A 841 -4.33 4.37 -53.24
C GLY A 841 -5.02 3.72 -52.03
N ALA A 842 -5.28 4.52 -51.00
CA ALA A 842 -5.97 4.09 -49.79
C ALA A 842 -7.51 4.14 -49.88
N SER A 843 -8.07 4.61 -51.01
CA SER A 843 -9.53 4.65 -51.23
C SER A 843 -9.95 3.50 -52.13
N TRP A 844 -10.86 2.67 -51.65
CA TRP A 844 -11.42 1.52 -52.34
C TRP A 844 -12.93 1.73 -52.48
N TRP A 845 -13.54 1.33 -53.59
CA TRP A 845 -14.98 1.53 -53.82
C TRP A 845 -15.69 0.18 -53.85
N LEU A 846 -16.74 0.04 -53.06
CA LEU A 846 -17.48 -1.19 -52.84
C LEU A 846 -18.94 -0.98 -53.28
N ASP A 847 -19.40 -1.80 -54.22
CA ASP A 847 -20.76 -1.77 -54.77
C ASP A 847 -21.53 -3.04 -54.38
N ASP A 848 -22.60 -2.91 -53.60
CA ASP A 848 -23.44 -4.03 -53.16
C ASP A 848 -24.68 -4.27 -54.04
N GLY A 849 -24.80 -3.53 -55.15
CA GLY A 849 -25.95 -3.52 -56.04
C GLY A 849 -27.04 -2.50 -55.68
N THR A 850 -26.96 -1.86 -54.51
CA THR A 850 -27.84 -0.75 -54.11
C THR A 850 -27.17 0.61 -54.26
N GLY A 851 -25.84 0.65 -54.15
CA GLY A 851 -25.02 1.83 -54.38
C GLY A 851 -23.54 1.53 -54.24
N GLU A 852 -22.71 2.55 -54.42
CA GLU A 852 -21.25 2.45 -54.28
C GLU A 852 -20.75 3.29 -53.09
N LEU A 853 -19.98 2.67 -52.19
CA LEU A 853 -19.42 3.33 -51.00
C LEU A 853 -17.89 3.31 -51.02
N LYS A 854 -17.30 4.42 -50.59
CA LYS A 854 -15.85 4.51 -50.38
C LYS A 854 -15.43 3.86 -49.06
N VAL A 855 -14.58 2.85 -49.13
CA VAL A 855 -13.80 2.30 -48.02
C VAL A 855 -12.45 3.02 -47.99
N TYR A 856 -12.12 3.68 -46.87
CA TYR A 856 -10.90 4.47 -46.75
C TYR A 856 -9.95 3.88 -45.70
N LEU A 857 -8.78 3.45 -46.13
CA LEU A 857 -7.78 2.80 -45.29
C LEU A 857 -6.90 3.82 -44.58
N LYS A 858 -6.93 3.82 -43.24
CA LYS A 858 -6.02 4.64 -42.41
C LYS A 858 -4.66 3.97 -42.34
N GLN A 859 -3.59 4.77 -42.37
CA GLN A 859 -2.21 4.26 -42.32
C GLN A 859 -1.95 3.36 -41.09
N ASN A 860 -2.43 3.79 -39.92
CA ASN A 860 -2.25 3.07 -38.66
C ASN A 860 -3.07 1.77 -38.55
N ALA A 861 -4.05 1.55 -39.44
CA ALA A 861 -4.81 0.29 -39.51
C ALA A 861 -3.96 -0.86 -40.10
N ASN A 862 -2.81 -0.54 -40.72
CA ASN A 862 -1.89 -1.49 -41.34
C ASN A 862 -2.55 -2.43 -42.38
N ILE A 863 -3.63 -1.96 -43.01
CA ILE A 863 -4.34 -2.70 -44.05
C ILE A 863 -3.65 -2.48 -45.38
N ASN A 864 -3.21 -3.57 -45.99
CA ASN A 864 -2.56 -3.59 -47.28
C ASN A 864 -3.45 -4.28 -48.32
N LYS A 865 -3.26 -3.94 -49.59
CA LYS A 865 -4.04 -4.51 -50.70
C LYS A 865 -3.98 -6.05 -50.78
N GLY A 866 -2.85 -6.66 -50.41
CA GLY A 866 -2.68 -8.12 -50.51
C GLY A 866 -2.99 -8.67 -51.91
N GLN A 867 -3.73 -9.78 -51.97
CA GLN A 867 -4.20 -10.43 -53.21
C GLN A 867 -5.64 -10.01 -53.62
N ILE A 868 -6.09 -8.83 -53.16
CA ILE A 868 -7.42 -8.32 -53.46
C ILE A 868 -7.39 -7.59 -54.81
N GLU A 869 -8.27 -8.00 -55.72
CA GLU A 869 -8.37 -7.45 -57.06
C GLU A 869 -9.71 -6.75 -57.30
N VAL A 870 -9.71 -5.76 -58.19
CA VAL A 870 -10.96 -5.12 -58.62
C VAL A 870 -11.85 -6.19 -59.25
N GLY A 871 -13.08 -6.27 -58.74
CA GLY A 871 -14.12 -7.23 -59.07
C GLY A 871 -14.30 -8.33 -58.01
N ASP A 872 -13.38 -8.47 -57.05
CA ASP A 872 -13.55 -9.39 -55.91
C ASP A 872 -14.74 -8.92 -55.06
N THR A 873 -15.53 -9.86 -54.54
CA THR A 873 -16.57 -9.60 -53.56
C THR A 873 -15.95 -9.60 -52.17
N LEU A 874 -16.08 -8.48 -51.45
CA LEU A 874 -15.53 -8.27 -50.12
C LEU A 874 -16.65 -8.13 -49.09
N GLU A 875 -16.47 -8.76 -47.93
CA GLU A 875 -17.15 -8.41 -46.68
C GLU A 875 -16.24 -7.45 -45.92
N VAL A 876 -16.69 -6.20 -45.74
CA VAL A 876 -15.93 -5.13 -45.09
C VAL A 876 -16.65 -4.67 -43.83
N SER A 877 -16.01 -4.82 -42.68
CA SER A 877 -16.42 -4.22 -41.41
C SER A 877 -15.72 -2.88 -41.19
N GLY A 878 -16.38 -1.90 -40.63
CA GLY A 878 -15.73 -0.63 -40.31
C GLY A 878 -16.66 0.40 -39.70
N VAL A 879 -16.07 1.52 -39.27
CA VAL A 879 -16.81 2.65 -38.73
C VAL A 879 -17.33 3.52 -39.88
N VAL A 880 -18.63 3.80 -39.89
CA VAL A 880 -19.20 4.81 -40.79
C VAL A 880 -18.71 6.19 -40.34
N SER A 881 -18.01 6.91 -41.22
CA SER A 881 -17.46 8.24 -40.94
C SER A 881 -17.87 9.18 -42.06
N GLN A 882 -18.28 10.40 -41.71
CA GLN A 882 -18.47 11.47 -42.68
C GLN A 882 -17.18 12.26 -42.87
N TYR A 883 -16.93 12.70 -44.10
CA TYR A 883 -15.88 13.68 -44.38
C TYR A 883 -16.35 14.61 -45.49
N GLN A 884 -16.56 15.87 -45.11
CA GLN A 884 -17.29 16.85 -45.89
C GLN A 884 -18.72 16.34 -46.14
N ASP A 885 -19.13 16.19 -47.40
CA ASP A 885 -20.47 15.76 -47.77
C ASP A 885 -20.53 14.27 -48.17
N GLU A 886 -19.44 13.51 -47.97
CA GLU A 886 -19.33 12.10 -48.34
C GLU A 886 -19.26 11.18 -47.10
N TYR A 887 -20.07 10.12 -47.08
CA TYR A 887 -19.92 9.01 -46.13
C TYR A 887 -18.92 7.99 -46.65
N ARG A 888 -18.16 7.40 -45.73
CA ARG A 888 -17.15 6.38 -46.01
C ARG A 888 -17.10 5.36 -44.89
N LEU A 889 -16.53 4.20 -45.19
CA LEU A 889 -16.27 3.15 -44.21
C LEU A 889 -14.79 3.15 -43.82
N LEU A 890 -14.51 3.07 -42.51
CA LEU A 890 -13.17 3.03 -41.94
C LEU A 890 -12.91 1.69 -41.24
N PRO A 891 -12.30 0.71 -41.92
CA PRO A 891 -11.85 -0.54 -41.30
C PRO A 891 -10.71 -0.27 -40.30
N ARG A 892 -10.64 -1.07 -39.23
CA ARG A 892 -9.69 -0.88 -38.12
C ARG A 892 -8.42 -1.72 -38.30
N TYR A 893 -8.59 -2.94 -38.79
CA TYR A 893 -7.50 -3.93 -38.93
C TYR A 893 -7.66 -4.76 -40.21
N PRO A 894 -6.63 -5.51 -40.65
CA PRO A 894 -6.73 -6.38 -41.82
C PRO A 894 -7.90 -7.38 -41.77
N GLU A 895 -8.26 -7.85 -40.58
CA GLU A 895 -9.33 -8.82 -40.32
C GLU A 895 -10.73 -8.26 -40.61
N ASP A 896 -10.86 -6.93 -40.65
CA ASP A 896 -12.10 -6.25 -41.00
C ASP A 896 -12.39 -6.32 -42.52
N ILE A 897 -11.46 -6.83 -43.35
CA ILE A 897 -11.67 -7.03 -44.80
C ILE A 897 -11.52 -8.51 -45.16
N LYS A 898 -12.59 -9.13 -45.66
CA LYS A 898 -12.61 -10.54 -46.08
C LYS A 898 -13.03 -10.67 -47.52
N VAL A 899 -12.25 -11.42 -48.31
CA VAL A 899 -12.65 -11.81 -49.67
C VAL A 899 -13.62 -12.98 -49.59
N VAL A 900 -14.86 -12.76 -50.01
CA VAL A 900 -15.94 -13.76 -50.00
C VAL A 900 -16.36 -14.23 -51.40
N GLY A 901 -15.87 -13.55 -52.45
CA GLY A 901 -16.00 -13.95 -53.84
C GLY A 901 -14.81 -13.45 -54.66
N LYS A 902 -14.30 -14.28 -55.58
CA LYS A 902 -13.22 -13.92 -56.50
C LYS A 902 -13.80 -13.59 -57.88
N VAL A 903 -13.19 -12.67 -58.62
CA VAL A 903 -13.52 -12.46 -60.04
C VAL A 903 -13.39 -13.78 -60.81
N LEU A 904 -14.47 -14.21 -61.47
CA LEU A 904 -14.44 -15.30 -62.47
C LEU A 904 -13.72 -14.80 -63.72
N GLY A 905 -12.39 -14.82 -63.69
CA GLY A 905 -11.59 -14.27 -64.79
C GLY A 905 -10.08 -14.30 -64.64
N ALA A 906 -9.52 -15.23 -63.85
CA ALA A 906 -8.12 -15.63 -63.99
C ALA A 906 -7.98 -17.09 -63.52
N GLU A 907 -8.11 -18.03 -64.46
CA GLU A 907 -7.43 -19.32 -64.32
C GLU A 907 -5.92 -19.03 -64.31
N THR A 908 -5.30 -19.12 -63.13
CA THR A 908 -3.94 -19.64 -63.07
C THR A 908 -4.06 -21.12 -62.77
N GLU A 909 -3.82 -21.96 -63.79
CA GLU A 909 -3.34 -23.32 -63.55
C GLU A 909 -2.15 -23.23 -62.60
N GLY A 910 -2.27 -23.83 -61.43
CA GLY A 910 -1.20 -23.69 -60.44
C GLY A 910 -1.44 -24.26 -59.07
N ASP A 911 -2.07 -25.43 -58.99
CA ASP A 911 -1.72 -26.49 -58.04
C ASP A 911 -2.07 -26.28 -56.54
N LYS A 912 -2.59 -27.36 -55.98
CA LYS A 912 -2.48 -27.79 -54.57
C LYS A 912 -3.33 -27.09 -53.50
N THR A 913 -4.38 -27.79 -53.06
CA THR A 913 -4.50 -28.45 -51.71
C THR A 913 -4.79 -27.43 -50.60
N GLU A 914 -5.71 -27.59 -49.67
CA GLU A 914 -6.34 -28.76 -49.08
C GLU A 914 -7.44 -28.23 -48.14
N LYS A 915 -8.49 -29.05 -47.95
CA LYS A 915 -9.26 -29.23 -46.69
C LYS A 915 -10.00 -28.04 -46.07
N GLU A 916 -11.31 -28.26 -45.89
CA GLU A 916 -11.99 -28.47 -44.59
C GLU A 916 -13.51 -28.37 -44.87
N ASN A 917 -14.29 -29.44 -45.02
CA ASN A 917 -14.53 -30.60 -44.18
C ASN A 917 -15.08 -30.28 -42.77
N SER A 918 -16.22 -29.57 -42.69
CA SER A 918 -17.13 -29.72 -41.54
C SER A 918 -18.64 -29.50 -41.76
N ASP A 919 -19.13 -29.05 -42.92
CA ASP A 919 -20.58 -28.90 -43.16
C ASP A 919 -21.22 -29.93 -44.11
N ILE A 920 -20.42 -30.82 -44.69
CA ILE A 920 -20.89 -31.91 -45.57
C ILE A 920 -21.61 -33.03 -44.79
N LEU A 921 -21.38 -33.18 -43.47
CA LEU A 921 -22.03 -34.23 -42.66
C LEU A 921 -23.52 -33.97 -42.35
N LYS A 922 -23.94 -32.70 -42.26
CA LYS A 922 -25.37 -32.35 -42.05
C LYS A 922 -26.20 -32.53 -43.33
N TYR A 923 -25.60 -32.30 -44.49
CA TYR A 923 -26.23 -32.56 -45.79
C TYR A 923 -26.15 -34.04 -46.21
N LEU A 924 -25.10 -34.78 -45.80
CA LEU A 924 -24.99 -36.22 -46.05
C LEU A 924 -26.04 -37.05 -45.28
N LEU A 925 -26.48 -36.64 -44.09
CA LEU A 925 -27.52 -37.37 -43.35
C LEU A 925 -28.91 -37.18 -44.00
N ALA A 926 -29.20 -35.99 -44.54
CA ALA A 926 -30.45 -35.70 -45.25
C ALA A 926 -30.49 -36.32 -46.65
N VAL A 927 -29.36 -36.36 -47.37
CA VAL A 927 -29.23 -37.05 -48.66
C VAL A 927 -29.21 -38.57 -48.48
N ALA A 928 -28.64 -39.13 -47.41
CA ALA A 928 -28.68 -40.56 -47.11
C ALA A 928 -30.10 -41.07 -46.82
N VAL A 929 -30.95 -40.31 -46.12
CA VAL A 929 -32.36 -40.67 -45.90
C VAL A 929 -33.18 -40.60 -47.20
N ALA A 930 -32.92 -39.61 -48.07
CA ALA A 930 -33.56 -39.50 -49.37
C ALA A 930 -33.11 -40.61 -50.34
N VAL A 931 -31.82 -40.97 -50.35
CA VAL A 931 -31.24 -42.02 -51.19
C VAL A 931 -31.66 -43.42 -50.70
N ILE A 932 -31.84 -43.65 -49.39
CA ILE A 932 -32.40 -44.90 -48.84
C ILE A 932 -33.89 -45.06 -49.22
N LEU A 933 -34.68 -43.98 -49.23
CA LEU A 933 -36.08 -44.01 -49.68
C LEU A 933 -36.21 -44.28 -51.19
N VAL A 934 -35.28 -43.76 -52.00
CA VAL A 934 -35.17 -44.03 -53.45
C VAL A 934 -34.63 -45.44 -53.75
N LEU A 935 -33.69 -45.96 -52.95
CA LEU A 935 -33.18 -47.34 -53.06
C LEU A 935 -34.18 -48.40 -52.61
N ILE A 936 -35.02 -48.15 -51.60
CA ILE A 936 -36.12 -49.06 -51.20
C ILE A 936 -37.21 -49.12 -52.30
N THR A 937 -37.48 -48.02 -53.00
CA THR A 937 -38.39 -48.00 -54.15
C THR A 937 -37.78 -48.63 -55.42
N TYR A 938 -36.45 -48.56 -55.60
CA TYR A 938 -35.74 -49.21 -56.71
C TYR A 938 -35.56 -50.73 -56.51
N ILE A 939 -35.28 -51.19 -55.27
CA ILE A 939 -35.13 -52.62 -54.93
C ILE A 939 -36.47 -53.37 -55.01
N LYS A 940 -37.61 -52.71 -54.76
CA LYS A 940 -38.95 -53.28 -55.03
C LYS A 940 -39.31 -53.36 -56.53
N LYS A 941 -38.59 -52.65 -57.41
CA LYS A 941 -38.86 -52.58 -58.86
C LYS A 941 -37.94 -53.49 -59.70
N ASN A 942 -36.80 -53.97 -59.16
CA ASN A 942 -35.83 -54.80 -59.88
C ASN A 942 -35.56 -56.22 -59.31
N SER A 943 -36.27 -56.68 -58.27
CA SER A 943 -36.22 -58.09 -57.84
C SER A 943 -37.20 -58.98 -58.61
N GLY A 944 -36.99 -59.07 -59.93
CA GLY A 944 -37.71 -59.98 -60.81
C GLY A 944 -36.79 -60.53 -61.89
N SER A 945 -36.33 -61.76 -61.69
CA SER A 945 -35.63 -62.64 -62.65
C SER A 945 -34.10 -62.61 -62.66
N LYS A 946 -33.49 -63.47 -61.84
CA LYS A 946 -32.64 -64.55 -62.36
C LYS A 946 -32.80 -65.81 -61.49
N LYS A 947 -33.52 -66.78 -62.05
CA LYS A 947 -33.39 -68.21 -61.76
C LYS A 947 -32.22 -68.78 -62.59
N ASN A 948 -31.54 -69.78 -62.03
CA ASN A 948 -30.59 -70.73 -62.63
C ASN A 948 -29.18 -70.13 -62.88
N PHE A 949 -28.07 -70.61 -62.32
CA PHE A 949 -27.68 -71.90 -61.72
C PHE A 949 -26.88 -71.69 -60.44
#